data_AF-A0A820QFX6-F1
#
_entry.id   AF-A0A820QFX6-F1
#
_cell.length_a   1.000
_cell.length_b   1.000
_cell.length_c   1.000
_cell.angle_alpha   90.00
_cell.angle_beta   90.00
_cell.angle_gamma   90.00
#
_symmetry.space_group_name_H-M   'P 1'
#
loop_
_entity.id
_entity.type
_entity.pdbx_description
1 polymer ?
#
loop_
_entity_poly.entity_id
_entity_poly.type
_entity_poly.pdbx_seq_one_letter_code
_entity_poly.pdbx_strand_id
1 'polypeptide(L)'
;MCSRLVFRSMQGSAPSLVFNRFLSLTQIQFSAAAKLKEKTATGTKPEKPAVNIEKPSTLPTTKASDITAEDKKAIPPPTTGTNDPNKTYSEKIHRLVDEISKLSLVDVMDLNELLKKTLKIQDVPIMASGGVGNVAPAAKKEEDDEETARPTAQSVFKVRLIKFDDTKKVPVIKQVKDVVENINLVQAKKLVESIPQVLRDNLSKADAETMKAKIEAAGVLQLSSRHLATQATSSPAATNPPKAQAPATPPPAPPQKTKFGPLKDEDRIFTNLYGRHDWHLKGAMSRGDWHKTKEIVLKGSGWIIDEVKKSGLRGRGGAGFPSGLKWSFMNKPFDGRPKYLVINADEGEPGTCKDREIMRHDPHKLLEGCLIAGHAMGARAAYIYIRGEFYNEGSNLQTAIHEAYQAGLLGKNACGTGYDFDIFVHRGAGAYICGEETALIESLEGKQGKPRLKPPFPADIGLFGCPTTVTNVETVAVAPEICRRGGDWFASFGRERNRGTKLFCISGHVNNPVTVEEEMSIPLKELIERHAGGVRGGWDNLLAIIPGGSSVPLIPKKICEDVLMDFDALVAVQSGLGTAAVIVMDKSTDVIKAIARLSDFYQHESCGQCTPCREGTGWLAKMMNRFVTGNARPAEIDMIWELSKQIEGHTICALGDAAAWPVQGLIRHFRPEIERRMAEYAAKHGDAKTINASAH
;
A
#
# COMPACT_ATOMS: atom_id res chain seq x y z
N MET A 1 22.39 -18.28 -18.86
CA MET A 1 22.84 -19.69 -18.82
C MET A 1 22.09 -20.44 -17.72
N CYS A 2 21.00 -21.15 -18.05
CA CYS A 2 20.48 -22.25 -17.21
C CYS A 2 19.46 -23.09 -18.00
N SER A 3 19.97 -23.91 -18.94
CA SER A 3 19.14 -24.80 -19.77
C SER A 3 19.93 -26.08 -20.07
N ARG A 4 20.37 -26.78 -19.01
CA ARG A 4 21.19 -27.99 -19.10
C ARG A 4 21.19 -28.78 -17.77
N LEU A 5 20.03 -29.30 -17.33
CA LEU A 5 19.97 -30.29 -16.24
C LEU A 5 18.67 -31.12 -16.16
N VAL A 6 18.10 -31.47 -17.31
CA VAL A 6 17.15 -32.61 -17.42
C VAL A 6 17.49 -33.36 -18.71
N PHE A 7 18.37 -34.37 -18.60
CA PHE A 7 18.57 -35.53 -19.50
C PHE A 7 19.95 -36.16 -19.23
N ARG A 8 20.07 -36.92 -18.13
CA ARG A 8 21.19 -37.86 -17.94
C ARG A 8 20.84 -39.00 -16.97
N SER A 9 19.96 -39.87 -17.41
CA SER A 9 19.71 -41.20 -16.84
C SER A 9 19.21 -42.12 -17.96
N MET A 10 19.51 -43.41 -17.85
CA MET A 10 19.19 -44.48 -18.83
C MET A 10 19.98 -44.43 -20.16
N GLN A 11 21.17 -45.03 -20.16
CA GLN A 11 21.73 -45.69 -21.34
C GLN A 11 21.35 -47.18 -21.27
N GLY A 12 20.81 -47.76 -22.35
CA GLY A 12 20.42 -49.17 -22.38
C GLY A 12 19.74 -49.62 -23.67
N SER A 13 20.55 -50.00 -24.68
CA SER A 13 20.25 -50.92 -25.80
C SER A 13 19.10 -50.64 -26.81
N ALA A 14 19.48 -50.77 -28.10
CA ALA A 14 18.69 -51.05 -29.31
C ALA A 14 17.93 -49.89 -30.02
N PRO A 15 18.03 -49.74 -31.37
CA PRO A 15 17.51 -48.58 -32.11
C PRO A 15 16.34 -48.88 -33.08
N SER A 16 15.88 -47.81 -33.75
CA SER A 16 15.20 -47.84 -35.07
C SER A 16 13.74 -48.32 -35.17
N LEU A 17 12.76 -47.45 -34.82
CA LEU A 17 11.50 -47.33 -35.61
C LEU A 17 10.62 -46.07 -35.39
N VAL A 18 11.08 -45.00 -34.72
CA VAL A 18 10.18 -43.86 -34.35
C VAL A 18 10.54 -42.53 -35.03
N PHE A 19 11.75 -42.38 -35.57
CA PHE A 19 12.24 -41.08 -36.08
C PHE A 19 11.63 -40.65 -37.43
N ASN A 20 11.12 -41.59 -38.24
CA ASN A 20 10.58 -41.30 -39.58
C ASN A 20 9.10 -40.85 -39.62
N ARG A 21 8.40 -40.71 -38.49
CA ARG A 21 7.01 -40.22 -38.46
C ARG A 21 6.84 -38.75 -38.03
N PHE A 22 7.86 -38.10 -37.48
CA PHE A 22 7.77 -36.70 -37.04
C PHE A 22 8.15 -35.66 -38.09
N LEU A 23 8.86 -36.05 -39.15
CA LEU A 23 9.27 -35.16 -40.25
C LEU A 23 8.20 -34.98 -41.35
N SER A 24 7.11 -35.77 -41.33
CA SER A 24 6.09 -35.78 -42.39
C SER A 24 4.96 -34.75 -42.20
N LEU A 25 4.79 -34.16 -41.01
CA LEU A 25 3.61 -33.32 -40.69
C LEU A 25 3.89 -31.82 -40.79
N THR A 26 5.13 -31.38 -40.56
CA THR A 26 5.54 -29.97 -40.66
C THR A 26 5.68 -29.46 -42.11
N GLN A 27 5.82 -30.35 -43.10
CA GLN A 27 5.85 -29.95 -44.52
C GLN A 27 4.45 -29.71 -45.13
N ILE A 28 3.37 -30.16 -44.49
CA ILE A 28 2.02 -30.11 -45.08
C ILE A 28 1.34 -28.74 -44.88
N GLN A 29 1.68 -27.98 -43.83
CA GLN A 29 1.07 -26.66 -43.58
C GLN A 29 1.65 -25.51 -44.44
N PHE A 30 2.85 -25.63 -45.00
CA PHE A 30 3.45 -24.55 -45.81
C PHE A 30 3.03 -24.55 -47.30
N SER A 31 2.50 -25.66 -47.84
CA SER A 31 2.07 -25.74 -49.24
C SER A 31 0.65 -25.24 -49.51
N ALA A 32 -0.16 -24.96 -48.48
CA ALA A 32 -1.55 -24.52 -48.64
C ALA A 32 -1.68 -22.99 -48.86
N ALA A 33 -0.77 -22.18 -48.32
CA ALA A 33 -0.83 -20.71 -48.43
C ALA A 33 -0.35 -20.16 -49.80
N ALA A 34 0.39 -20.96 -50.57
CA ALA A 34 0.99 -20.53 -51.85
C ALA A 34 0.09 -20.71 -53.09
N LYS A 35 -1.05 -21.43 -52.98
CA LYS A 35 -1.91 -21.78 -54.12
C LYS A 35 -3.17 -20.91 -54.31
N LEU A 36 -3.27 -19.80 -53.57
CA LEU A 36 -4.43 -18.88 -53.57
C LEU A 36 -4.13 -17.48 -54.12
N LYS A 37 -2.97 -17.28 -54.78
CA LYS A 37 -2.57 -15.99 -55.39
C LYS A 37 -2.38 -16.01 -56.92
N GLU A 38 -2.59 -17.14 -57.58
CA GLU A 38 -2.51 -17.26 -59.04
C GLU A 38 -3.79 -17.86 -59.62
N LYS A 39 -4.87 -17.07 -59.75
CA LYS A 39 -6.02 -17.38 -60.63
C LYS A 39 -7.06 -16.25 -60.81
N THR A 40 -6.65 -15.03 -61.17
CA THR A 40 -7.58 -13.96 -61.61
C THR A 40 -6.89 -12.90 -62.48
N ALA A 41 -6.60 -13.20 -63.76
CA ALA A 41 -6.24 -12.18 -64.77
C ALA A 41 -6.36 -12.66 -66.23
N THR A 42 -7.49 -12.40 -66.89
CA THR A 42 -7.64 -12.32 -68.37
C THR A 42 -8.77 -11.32 -68.72
N GLY A 43 -8.64 -10.57 -69.82
CA GLY A 43 -9.53 -9.43 -70.19
C GLY A 43 -10.96 -9.80 -70.62
N THR A 44 -11.84 -8.88 -71.07
CA THR A 44 -11.64 -7.53 -71.67
C THR A 44 -12.85 -6.59 -71.45
N LYS A 45 -12.68 -5.29 -71.78
CA LYS A 45 -13.63 -4.15 -71.64
C LYS A 45 -14.67 -4.06 -72.77
N PRO A 46 -15.77 -3.27 -72.67
CA PRO A 46 -15.83 -1.82 -72.36
C PRO A 46 -16.72 -1.48 -71.12
N GLU A 47 -17.27 -0.29 -70.82
CA GLU A 47 -17.27 1.07 -71.44
C GLU A 47 -17.19 2.20 -70.37
N LYS A 48 -17.99 3.29 -70.49
CA LYS A 48 -18.07 4.49 -69.64
C LYS A 48 -19.33 5.33 -69.97
N PRO A 49 -19.79 6.24 -69.09
CA PRO A 49 -19.20 7.59 -69.01
C PRO A 49 -18.72 7.97 -67.60
N ALA A 50 -18.36 9.25 -67.36
CA ALA A 50 -17.79 9.70 -66.07
C ALA A 50 -17.96 11.21 -65.79
N VAL A 51 -18.05 11.60 -64.51
CA VAL A 51 -17.77 12.96 -63.99
C VAL A 51 -17.16 12.81 -62.58
N ASN A 52 -16.26 13.62 -62.05
CA ASN A 52 -15.02 14.31 -62.47
C ASN A 52 -14.53 14.98 -61.16
N ILE A 53 -13.24 14.92 -60.82
CA ILE A 53 -12.70 15.62 -59.62
C ILE A 53 -11.37 16.27 -60.02
N GLU A 54 -11.27 17.58 -59.83
CA GLU A 54 -10.06 18.36 -60.10
C GLU A 54 -9.26 18.66 -58.81
N LYS A 55 -7.95 18.90 -58.99
CA LYS A 55 -7.04 19.45 -57.99
C LYS A 55 -6.98 20.98 -58.08
N PRO A 56 -6.65 21.68 -56.99
CA PRO A 56 -5.98 22.99 -57.07
C PRO A 56 -4.46 22.92 -56.79
N SER A 57 -3.80 24.06 -56.95
CA SER A 57 -2.38 24.21 -57.28
C SER A 57 -1.57 25.02 -56.23
N THR A 58 -0.41 25.54 -56.65
CA THR A 58 0.77 25.94 -55.86
C THR A 58 0.98 27.46 -55.67
N LEU A 59 1.85 27.82 -54.70
CA LEU A 59 2.64 29.08 -54.56
C LEU A 59 1.90 30.36 -54.08
N PRO A 60 2.58 31.43 -53.59
CA PRO A 60 4.04 31.64 -53.34
C PRO A 60 4.42 32.23 -51.94
N THR A 61 5.72 32.51 -51.76
CA THR A 61 6.35 33.25 -50.63
C THR A 61 6.41 34.78 -50.83
N THR A 62 6.32 35.59 -49.76
CA THR A 62 6.83 36.98 -49.71
C THR A 62 7.21 37.46 -48.30
N LYS A 63 7.99 38.57 -48.24
CA LYS A 63 8.68 39.12 -47.06
C LYS A 63 7.80 40.05 -46.19
N ALA A 64 8.33 40.38 -45.00
CA ALA A 64 7.78 41.36 -44.06
C ALA A 64 8.13 42.82 -44.41
N SER A 65 7.23 43.75 -44.06
CA SER A 65 7.49 45.16 -43.78
C SER A 65 6.30 45.79 -43.03
N ASP A 66 6.60 46.55 -41.98
CA ASP A 66 5.84 47.64 -41.35
C ASP A 66 4.38 47.45 -40.90
N ILE A 67 4.17 47.60 -39.57
CA ILE A 67 3.13 48.44 -38.93
C ILE A 67 3.62 48.77 -37.51
N THR A 68 3.37 50.01 -37.06
CA THR A 68 3.85 50.60 -35.80
C THR A 68 3.01 50.23 -34.58
N ALA A 69 3.53 50.55 -33.39
CA ALA A 69 2.94 50.20 -32.09
C ALA A 69 1.63 50.94 -31.76
N GLU A 70 0.72 50.28 -31.03
CA GLU A 70 0.28 50.72 -29.68
C GLU A 70 -0.57 49.67 -28.91
N ASP A 71 -0.37 49.68 -27.58
CA ASP A 71 -1.26 49.22 -26.49
C ASP A 71 -1.75 47.74 -26.27
N LYS A 72 -1.19 47.16 -25.19
CA LYS A 72 -1.83 46.44 -24.05
C LYS A 72 -2.26 44.95 -24.12
N LYS A 73 -1.54 44.19 -23.27
CA LYS A 73 -1.97 43.07 -22.39
C LYS A 73 -2.46 41.74 -23.01
N ALA A 74 -1.55 40.76 -23.02
CA ALA A 74 -1.66 39.53 -22.21
C ALA A 74 -0.31 38.78 -22.19
N ILE A 75 0.14 38.31 -21.03
CA ILE A 75 1.25 37.33 -20.94
C ILE A 75 0.61 35.95 -20.72
N PRO A 76 0.89 34.94 -21.55
CA PRO A 76 0.29 33.61 -21.43
C PRO A 76 0.85 32.84 -20.22
N PRO A 77 0.10 31.83 -19.71
CA PRO A 77 0.54 31.00 -18.58
C PRO A 77 1.81 30.19 -18.91
N PRO A 78 2.65 29.84 -17.92
CA PRO A 78 3.93 29.20 -18.15
C PRO A 78 3.77 27.78 -18.72
N THR A 79 4.40 27.55 -19.88
CA THR A 79 4.51 26.23 -20.48
C THR A 79 5.50 25.34 -19.70
N THR A 80 5.21 24.04 -19.69
CA THR A 80 6.00 23.01 -19.00
C THR A 80 7.46 23.00 -19.45
N GLY A 81 8.39 23.14 -18.50
CA GLY A 81 9.81 23.25 -18.78
C GLY A 81 10.43 21.95 -19.29
N THR A 82 10.99 21.99 -20.50
CA THR A 82 12.02 21.06 -20.95
C THR A 82 13.37 21.50 -20.36
N ASN A 83 14.09 20.57 -19.72
CA ASN A 83 15.47 20.82 -19.25
C ASN A 83 16.43 20.77 -20.44
N ASP A 84 16.72 21.94 -21.01
CA ASP A 84 17.81 22.12 -21.99
C ASP A 84 19.10 22.49 -21.23
N PRO A 85 20.15 21.64 -21.26
CA PRO A 85 21.41 21.91 -20.56
C PRO A 85 22.24 23.04 -21.18
N ASN A 86 21.88 23.57 -22.35
CA ASN A 86 22.58 24.69 -23.03
C ASN A 86 21.75 25.99 -23.05
N LYS A 87 20.76 26.14 -22.17
CA LYS A 87 19.88 27.30 -22.13
C LYS A 87 20.60 28.58 -21.68
N THR A 88 20.97 29.45 -22.63
CA THR A 88 21.49 30.79 -22.36
C THR A 88 20.40 31.69 -21.78
N TYR A 89 20.67 32.34 -20.65
CA TYR A 89 19.74 33.29 -20.01
C TYR A 89 20.03 34.73 -20.48
N SER A 90 19.00 35.59 -20.43
CA SER A 90 19.19 37.00 -20.78
C SER A 90 20.00 37.74 -19.71
N GLU A 91 20.70 38.80 -20.11
CA GLU A 91 21.56 39.58 -19.22
C GLU A 91 20.80 40.13 -17.99
N LYS A 92 19.51 40.44 -18.14
CA LYS A 92 18.62 40.83 -17.04
C LYS A 92 18.44 39.72 -16.00
N ILE A 93 18.37 38.46 -16.41
CA ILE A 93 18.27 37.32 -15.49
C ILE A 93 19.59 37.12 -14.76
N HIS A 94 20.73 37.20 -15.47
CA HIS A 94 22.04 37.12 -14.83
C HIS A 94 22.25 38.21 -13.76
N ARG A 95 21.91 39.47 -14.06
CA ARG A 95 21.98 40.57 -13.07
C ARG A 95 21.08 40.31 -11.84
N LEU A 96 19.85 39.82 -12.03
CA LEU A 96 18.96 39.47 -10.92
C LEU A 96 19.49 38.31 -10.06
N VAL A 97 20.13 37.30 -10.67
CA VAL A 97 20.79 36.21 -9.92
C VAL A 97 22.00 36.73 -9.13
N ASP A 98 22.79 37.64 -9.71
CA ASP A 98 23.93 38.28 -9.04
C ASP A 98 23.52 39.24 -7.91
N GLU A 99 22.33 39.82 -7.97
CA GLU A 99 21.76 40.63 -6.87
C GLU A 99 21.20 39.74 -5.77
N ILE A 100 20.41 38.70 -6.13
CA ILE A 100 19.82 37.77 -5.16
C ILE A 100 20.90 36.93 -4.44
N SER A 101 22.00 36.57 -5.11
CA SER A 101 23.10 35.81 -4.50
C SER A 101 23.90 36.57 -3.42
N LYS A 102 23.72 37.89 -3.34
CA LYS A 102 24.36 38.76 -2.33
C LYS A 102 23.47 39.02 -1.10
N LEU A 103 22.23 38.54 -1.12
CA LEU A 103 21.27 38.70 -0.03
C LEU A 103 21.56 37.71 1.11
N SER A 104 21.32 38.13 2.36
CA SER A 104 21.39 37.21 3.49
C SER A 104 20.21 36.23 3.49
N LEU A 105 20.30 35.18 4.30
CA LEU A 105 19.22 34.18 4.42
C LEU A 105 17.88 34.81 4.86
N VAL A 106 17.93 35.91 5.63
CA VAL A 106 16.76 36.67 6.08
C VAL A 106 16.18 37.50 4.93
N ASP A 107 17.02 38.23 4.20
CA ASP A 107 16.59 39.02 3.04
C ASP A 107 15.95 38.16 1.94
N VAL A 108 16.42 36.91 1.76
CA VAL A 108 15.83 35.93 0.84
C VAL A 108 14.44 35.47 1.31
N MET A 109 14.21 35.36 2.63
CA MET A 109 12.89 35.05 3.18
C MET A 109 11.91 36.22 2.97
N ASP A 110 12.34 37.45 3.25
CA ASP A 110 11.55 38.67 3.06
C ASP A 110 11.23 38.91 1.58
N LEU A 111 12.21 38.68 0.68
CA LEU A 111 12.01 38.72 -0.78
C LEU A 111 10.96 37.70 -1.23
N ASN A 112 10.98 36.49 -0.68
CA ASN A 112 10.01 35.44 -1.00
C ASN A 112 8.59 35.83 -0.52
N GLU A 113 8.44 36.37 0.68
CA GLU A 113 7.15 36.86 1.17
C GLU A 113 6.61 38.03 0.32
N LEU A 114 7.47 38.99 -0.02
CA LEU A 114 7.13 40.12 -0.88
C LEU A 114 6.73 39.66 -2.30
N LEU A 115 7.43 38.68 -2.87
CA LEU A 115 7.10 38.08 -4.17
C LEU A 115 5.74 37.36 -4.13
N LYS A 116 5.48 36.52 -3.11
CA LYS A 116 4.17 35.86 -2.92
C LYS A 116 3.03 36.87 -2.86
N LYS A 117 3.20 37.93 -2.06
CA LYS A 117 2.22 39.01 -1.89
C LYS A 117 1.98 39.79 -3.18
N THR A 118 3.04 40.10 -3.93
CA THR A 118 2.98 40.88 -5.18
C THR A 118 2.36 40.09 -6.33
N LEU A 119 2.69 38.79 -6.43
CA LEU A 119 2.18 37.88 -7.47
C LEU A 119 0.84 37.22 -7.10
N LYS A 120 0.28 37.52 -5.91
CA LYS A 120 -0.98 36.97 -5.38
C LYS A 120 -1.02 35.43 -5.33
N ILE A 121 0.11 34.81 -4.99
CA ILE A 121 0.22 33.35 -4.85
C ILE A 121 -0.29 32.96 -3.46
N GLN A 122 -1.25 32.04 -3.39
CA GLN A 122 -1.74 31.46 -2.13
C GLN A 122 -1.01 30.16 -1.81
N ASP A 123 -0.62 29.98 -0.54
CA ASP A 123 -0.01 28.74 -0.07
C ASP A 123 -1.06 27.61 0.03
N VAL A 124 -0.78 26.48 -0.61
CA VAL A 124 -1.59 25.25 -0.50
C VAL A 124 -1.07 24.42 0.68
N PRO A 125 -1.92 23.91 1.60
CA PRO A 125 -1.45 23.17 2.77
C PRO A 125 -0.80 21.83 2.40
N ILE A 126 0.48 21.67 2.72
CA ILE A 126 1.16 20.37 2.72
C ILE A 126 0.78 19.66 4.03
N MET A 127 0.03 18.57 3.93
CA MET A 127 -0.27 17.70 5.08
C MET A 127 0.92 16.77 5.34
N ALA A 128 1.38 16.74 6.59
CA ALA A 128 2.68 16.19 6.95
C ALA A 128 2.77 14.65 6.95
N SER A 129 3.79 14.13 6.27
CA SER A 129 4.52 12.94 6.73
C SER A 129 5.49 13.34 7.86
N GLY A 130 5.78 12.42 8.77
CA GLY A 130 6.41 12.76 10.06
C GLY A 130 7.90 13.05 10.02
N GLY A 131 8.32 14.07 10.79
CA GLY A 131 9.54 14.05 11.60
C GLY A 131 10.89 14.02 10.90
N VAL A 132 11.40 15.18 10.49
CA VAL A 132 12.84 15.40 10.31
C VAL A 132 13.36 16.22 11.49
N GLY A 133 14.36 15.70 12.20
CA GLY A 133 15.09 16.43 13.25
C GLY A 133 16.17 17.33 12.65
N ASN A 134 16.42 18.49 13.27
CA ASN A 134 17.38 19.47 12.78
C ASN A 134 18.81 18.92 12.69
N VAL A 135 19.47 19.18 11.56
CA VAL A 135 20.92 19.10 11.41
C VAL A 135 21.47 20.53 11.37
N ALA A 136 22.44 20.85 12.22
CA ALA A 136 23.19 22.10 12.18
C ALA A 136 24.57 21.87 11.51
N PRO A 137 25.11 22.85 10.77
CA PRO A 137 26.33 22.67 9.97
C PRO A 137 27.62 22.76 10.79
N ALA A 138 28.68 22.13 10.30
CA ALA A 138 30.02 22.17 10.89
C ALA A 138 30.81 23.42 10.45
N ALA A 139 31.63 23.94 11.36
CA ALA A 139 32.68 24.93 11.09
C ALA A 139 34.03 24.44 11.64
N LYS A 140 35.14 25.05 11.19
CA LYS A 140 36.52 24.54 11.35
C LYS A 140 37.16 24.87 12.71
N LYS A 141 38.26 24.16 12.99
CA LYS A 141 39.15 24.25 14.16
C LYS A 141 39.86 25.61 14.30
N GLU A 142 40.19 25.96 15.55
CA GLU A 142 41.46 26.54 16.00
C GLU A 142 41.76 26.02 17.43
N GLU A 143 42.99 26.22 17.93
CA GLU A 143 43.59 25.44 19.04
C GLU A 143 43.64 26.17 20.41
N ASP A 144 44.03 25.40 21.44
CA ASP A 144 44.72 25.77 22.69
C ASP A 144 44.02 25.60 24.07
N ASP A 145 44.73 24.80 24.89
CA ASP A 145 44.92 24.74 26.35
C ASP A 145 43.83 24.34 27.38
N GLU A 146 44.37 23.83 28.50
CA GLU A 146 43.71 23.06 29.57
C GLU A 146 42.95 23.92 30.59
N GLU A 147 41.78 23.44 31.09
CA GLU A 147 41.60 23.19 32.53
C GLU A 147 40.36 22.32 32.84
N THR A 148 40.41 21.57 33.95
CA THR A 148 39.34 20.62 34.33
C THR A 148 38.17 21.27 35.07
N ALA A 149 36.96 21.21 34.50
CA ALA A 149 35.71 21.53 35.21
C ALA A 149 34.56 20.57 34.86
N ARG A 150 33.73 20.22 35.86
CA ARG A 150 32.59 19.28 35.72
C ARG A 150 31.41 19.95 35.01
N PRO A 151 30.71 19.29 34.05
CA PRO A 151 29.56 19.88 33.40
C PRO A 151 28.33 19.92 34.33
N THR A 152 27.73 21.11 34.47
CA THR A 152 26.43 21.32 35.13
C THR A 152 25.28 21.15 34.14
N ALA A 153 24.24 20.41 34.54
CA ALA A 153 23.09 20.13 33.67
C ALA A 153 22.16 21.36 33.55
N GLN A 154 21.94 21.83 32.32
CA GLN A 154 20.90 22.84 32.05
C GLN A 154 19.51 22.19 32.04
N SER A 155 18.55 22.80 32.76
CA SER A 155 17.22 22.24 32.98
C SER A 155 16.16 22.92 32.11
N VAL A 156 15.39 22.12 31.37
CA VAL A 156 14.38 22.58 30.41
C VAL A 156 12.96 22.36 30.95
N PHE A 157 12.07 23.33 30.73
CA PHE A 157 10.69 23.35 31.25
C PHE A 157 9.64 23.52 30.14
N LYS A 158 8.41 23.06 30.44
CA LYS A 158 7.25 23.07 29.55
C LYS A 158 5.99 23.57 30.26
N VAL A 159 5.25 24.50 29.65
CA VAL A 159 4.06 25.14 30.23
C VAL A 159 2.78 24.64 29.54
N ARG A 160 1.86 24.06 30.33
CA ARG A 160 0.59 23.51 29.85
C ARG A 160 -0.61 24.16 30.55
N LEU A 161 -1.59 24.61 29.76
CA LEU A 161 -2.86 25.14 30.24
C LEU A 161 -3.84 23.97 30.47
N ILE A 162 -4.34 23.82 31.70
CA ILE A 162 -5.14 22.66 32.12
C ILE A 162 -6.60 23.02 32.42
N LYS A 163 -6.87 24.19 33.01
CA LYS A 163 -8.24 24.71 33.22
C LYS A 163 -8.22 26.21 33.51
N PHE A 164 -9.16 26.96 32.93
CA PHE A 164 -9.41 28.37 33.25
C PHE A 164 -10.90 28.59 33.62
N ASP A 165 -11.22 29.80 34.07
CA ASP A 165 -12.59 30.25 34.37
C ASP A 165 -13.28 30.78 33.11
N ASP A 166 -14.38 30.15 32.69
CA ASP A 166 -15.13 30.53 31.47
C ASP A 166 -15.62 31.98 31.48
N THR A 167 -15.85 32.58 32.66
CA THR A 167 -16.22 34.00 32.77
C THR A 167 -15.06 34.94 32.41
N LYS A 168 -13.81 34.45 32.46
CA LYS A 168 -12.57 35.17 32.13
C LYS A 168 -11.96 34.76 30.79
N LYS A 169 -12.72 34.06 29.95
CA LYS A 169 -12.28 33.55 28.63
C LYS A 169 -11.66 34.62 27.73
N VAL A 170 -12.24 35.84 27.67
CA VAL A 170 -11.73 36.93 26.81
C VAL A 170 -10.38 37.49 27.32
N PRO A 171 -10.21 37.82 28.62
CA PRO A 171 -8.90 38.09 29.21
C PRO A 171 -7.85 37.00 28.94
N VAL A 172 -8.18 35.72 29.14
CA VAL A 172 -7.24 34.59 28.94
C VAL A 172 -6.81 34.49 27.46
N ILE A 173 -7.72 34.66 26.50
CA ILE A 173 -7.37 34.65 25.06
C ILE A 173 -6.44 35.80 24.69
N LYS A 174 -6.67 37.01 25.22
CA LYS A 174 -5.75 38.15 25.01
C LYS A 174 -4.38 37.87 25.61
N GLN A 175 -4.32 37.40 26.86
CA GLN A 175 -3.06 37.12 27.54
C GLN A 175 -2.26 36.00 26.85
N VAL A 176 -2.91 34.96 26.32
CA VAL A 176 -2.24 33.90 25.55
C VAL A 176 -1.72 34.42 24.22
N LYS A 177 -2.46 35.31 23.53
CA LYS A 177 -2.02 35.97 22.30
C LYS A 177 -0.83 36.91 22.51
N ASP A 178 -0.70 37.53 23.68
CA ASP A 178 0.41 38.44 23.99
C ASP A 178 1.65 37.71 24.59
N VAL A 179 1.54 36.41 24.90
CA VAL A 179 2.60 35.59 25.52
C VAL A 179 3.15 34.50 24.58
N VAL A 180 2.38 34.12 23.56
CA VAL A 180 2.79 33.21 22.48
C VAL A 180 3.07 34.05 21.23
N GLU A 181 4.31 34.07 20.77
CA GLU A 181 4.73 34.82 19.60
C GLU A 181 4.07 34.29 18.31
N ASN A 182 3.85 35.18 17.33
CA ASN A 182 3.37 34.86 15.97
C ASN A 182 1.98 34.19 15.86
N ILE A 183 1.07 34.39 16.84
CA ILE A 183 -0.34 33.97 16.72
C ILE A 183 -1.33 35.14 16.65
N ASN A 184 -2.35 35.00 15.80
CA ASN A 184 -3.47 35.94 15.73
C ASN A 184 -4.59 35.59 16.72
N LEU A 185 -5.57 36.49 16.89
CA LEU A 185 -6.69 36.32 17.83
C LEU A 185 -7.54 35.05 17.60
N VAL A 186 -7.65 34.58 16.35
CA VAL A 186 -8.39 33.35 16.01
C VAL A 186 -7.60 32.10 16.41
N GLN A 187 -6.28 32.11 16.19
CA GLN A 187 -5.38 31.05 16.64
C GLN A 187 -5.29 30.97 18.16
N ALA A 188 -5.18 32.12 18.85
CA ALA A 188 -5.18 32.18 20.31
C ALA A 188 -6.49 31.67 20.93
N LYS A 189 -7.64 32.04 20.34
CA LYS A 189 -8.95 31.48 20.72
C LYS A 189 -8.94 29.95 20.57
N LYS A 190 -8.53 29.43 19.42
CA LYS A 190 -8.46 27.98 19.16
C LYS A 190 -7.52 27.25 20.13
N LEU A 191 -6.40 27.86 20.51
CA LEU A 191 -5.43 27.30 21.45
C LEU A 191 -5.98 27.21 22.88
N VAL A 192 -6.71 28.25 23.33
CA VAL A 192 -7.39 28.29 24.64
C VAL A 192 -8.61 27.36 24.69
N GLU A 193 -9.30 27.16 23.57
CA GLU A 193 -10.46 26.25 23.49
C GLU A 193 -10.07 24.75 23.37
N SER A 194 -8.80 24.42 23.11
CA SER A 194 -8.30 23.05 22.88
C SER A 194 -7.68 22.38 24.13
N ILE A 195 -8.12 22.76 25.33
CA ILE A 195 -7.53 22.29 26.60
C ILE A 195 -7.73 20.77 26.82
N PRO A 196 -6.73 20.03 27.36
CA PRO A 196 -5.46 20.51 27.93
C PRO A 196 -4.28 20.61 26.94
N GLN A 197 -3.92 21.85 26.59
CA GLN A 197 -2.97 22.18 25.53
C GLN A 197 -1.64 22.76 26.05
N VAL A 198 -0.55 22.46 25.35
CA VAL A 198 0.78 23.04 25.58
C VAL A 198 0.81 24.44 24.96
N LEU A 199 1.23 25.45 25.74
CA LEU A 199 1.37 26.82 25.25
C LEU A 199 2.78 27.09 24.72
N ARG A 200 3.81 26.60 25.41
CA ARG A 200 5.22 26.65 24.97
C ARG A 200 6.03 25.54 25.66
N ASP A 201 7.02 25.00 24.97
CA ASP A 201 8.06 24.14 25.51
C ASP A 201 9.45 24.73 25.26
N ASN A 202 10.47 24.03 25.77
CA ASN A 202 11.88 24.42 25.70
C ASN A 202 12.20 25.77 26.37
N LEU A 203 11.56 26.07 27.51
CA LEU A 203 11.82 27.29 28.29
C LEU A 203 12.84 27.06 29.40
N SER A 204 13.57 28.12 29.76
CA SER A 204 14.33 28.18 31.01
C SER A 204 13.38 28.19 32.22
N LYS A 205 13.90 27.90 33.42
CA LYS A 205 13.10 27.96 34.65
C LYS A 205 12.49 29.34 34.88
N ALA A 206 13.28 30.40 34.70
CA ALA A 206 12.85 31.78 34.93
C ALA A 206 11.76 32.23 33.95
N ASP A 207 11.88 31.85 32.67
CA ASP A 207 10.88 32.17 31.65
C ASP A 207 9.58 31.39 31.86
N ALA A 208 9.67 30.11 32.24
CA ALA A 208 8.51 29.29 32.54
C ALA A 208 7.74 29.79 33.78
N GLU A 209 8.44 30.25 34.82
CA GLU A 209 7.84 30.84 36.02
C GLU A 209 7.23 32.22 35.73
N THR A 210 7.92 33.07 34.96
CA THR A 210 7.39 34.38 34.51
C THR A 210 6.15 34.23 33.63
N MET A 211 6.17 33.28 32.70
CA MET A 211 5.05 32.94 31.82
C MET A 211 3.85 32.41 32.62
N LYS A 212 4.10 31.52 33.59
CA LYS A 212 3.08 31.00 34.49
C LYS A 212 2.41 32.13 35.29
N ALA A 213 3.20 33.00 35.94
CA ALA A 213 2.68 34.09 36.75
C ALA A 213 1.79 35.07 35.95
N LYS A 214 2.20 35.44 34.72
CA LYS A 214 1.41 36.31 33.82
C LYS A 214 0.06 35.68 33.41
N ILE A 215 0.01 34.36 33.29
CA ILE A 215 -1.21 33.64 32.87
C ILE A 215 -2.12 33.33 34.07
N GLU A 216 -1.57 33.04 35.26
CA GLU A 216 -2.37 32.87 36.49
C GLU A 216 -3.08 34.17 36.89
N ALA A 217 -2.41 35.33 36.73
CA ALA A 217 -3.02 36.64 36.95
C ALA A 217 -4.27 36.93 36.07
N ALA A 218 -4.41 36.24 34.92
CA ALA A 218 -5.58 36.36 34.04
C ALA A 218 -6.78 35.46 34.44
N GLY A 219 -6.66 34.65 35.50
CA GLY A 219 -7.75 33.82 36.02
C GLY A 219 -7.72 32.34 35.62
N VAL A 220 -6.52 31.75 35.54
CA VAL A 220 -6.32 30.32 35.27
C VAL A 220 -6.31 29.53 36.58
N LEU A 221 -7.05 28.42 36.63
CA LEU A 221 -7.30 27.65 37.85
C LEU A 221 -6.33 26.47 38.06
N GLN A 222 -5.67 25.98 37.01
CA GLN A 222 -4.57 25.00 37.11
C GLN A 222 -3.55 25.14 35.96
N LEU A 223 -2.27 25.19 36.32
CA LEU A 223 -1.11 25.30 35.44
C LEU A 223 0.01 24.35 35.93
N SER A 224 0.67 23.65 35.01
CA SER A 224 1.81 22.78 35.34
C SER A 224 3.06 23.15 34.55
N SER A 225 4.17 23.37 35.27
CA SER A 225 5.53 23.26 34.75
C SER A 225 6.12 21.93 35.23
N ARG A 226 6.73 21.15 34.32
CA ARG A 226 7.46 19.91 34.65
C ARG A 226 8.83 19.89 33.98
N HIS A 227 9.79 19.32 34.69
CA HIS A 227 11.14 19.03 34.24
C HIS A 227 11.17 17.68 33.49
N LEU A 228 12.06 17.54 32.50
CA LEU A 228 12.33 16.26 31.81
C LEU A 228 13.73 15.77 32.17
N ALA A 229 13.83 14.50 32.61
CA ALA A 229 15.07 13.80 32.90
C ALA A 229 14.98 12.33 32.46
N THR A 230 16.13 11.71 32.15
CA THR A 230 16.23 10.40 31.48
C THR A 230 16.56 9.22 32.41
N GLN A 231 15.67 8.22 32.40
CA GLN A 231 15.84 6.78 32.71
C GLN A 231 16.26 6.26 34.11
N ALA A 232 15.74 5.04 34.38
CA ALA A 232 16.23 3.95 35.24
C ALA A 232 15.80 3.80 36.74
N THR A 233 15.10 2.67 36.99
CA THR A 233 15.11 1.76 38.17
C THR A 233 14.61 2.14 39.59
N SER A 234 13.91 1.15 40.18
CA SER A 234 13.67 0.83 41.61
C SER A 234 12.71 1.66 42.50
N SER A 235 11.82 0.92 43.17
CA SER A 235 10.90 1.26 44.27
C SER A 235 11.64 1.40 45.64
N PRO A 236 11.06 1.99 46.73
CA PRO A 236 9.75 1.64 47.28
C PRO A 236 8.88 2.77 47.90
N ALA A 237 7.79 2.33 48.55
CA ALA A 237 6.58 3.05 48.92
C ALA A 237 6.69 4.24 49.90
N ALA A 238 5.77 5.19 49.74
CA ALA A 238 5.27 6.06 50.82
C ALA A 238 3.75 6.27 50.65
N THR A 239 2.99 6.07 51.74
CA THR A 239 1.52 6.17 51.77
C THR A 239 1.06 7.63 51.90
N ASN A 240 -0.06 7.97 51.25
CA ASN A 240 -0.75 9.26 51.43
C ASN A 240 -2.28 9.08 51.31
N PRO A 241 -3.09 9.93 51.98
CA PRO A 241 -4.52 9.68 52.25
C PRO A 241 -5.44 9.94 51.04
N PRO A 242 -6.69 9.42 51.06
CA PRO A 242 -7.56 9.40 49.89
C PRO A 242 -8.07 10.81 49.52
N LYS A 243 -7.77 11.25 48.29
CA LYS A 243 -8.46 12.37 47.65
C LYS A 243 -9.67 11.86 46.88
N ALA A 244 -10.80 12.54 47.03
CA ALA A 244 -12.05 12.23 46.35
C ALA A 244 -11.85 12.16 44.83
N GLN A 245 -12.39 11.11 44.21
CA GLN A 245 -12.32 10.91 42.77
C GLN A 245 -13.17 11.96 42.05
N ALA A 246 -12.58 12.65 41.07
CA ALA A 246 -13.36 13.25 40.00
C ALA A 246 -14.12 12.14 39.24
N PRO A 247 -15.33 12.40 38.71
CA PRO A 247 -16.10 11.38 38.03
C PRO A 247 -15.28 10.78 36.89
N ALA A 248 -15.06 9.47 36.96
CA ALA A 248 -14.34 8.75 35.92
C ALA A 248 -15.04 8.98 34.58
N THR A 249 -14.27 9.27 33.53
CA THR A 249 -14.71 9.03 32.16
C THR A 249 -15.23 7.59 32.13
N PRO A 250 -16.47 7.33 31.66
CA PRO A 250 -16.99 5.97 31.68
C PRO A 250 -15.97 5.05 30.97
N PRO A 251 -15.68 3.86 31.54
CA PRO A 251 -14.78 2.92 30.89
C PRO A 251 -15.30 2.67 29.46
N PRO A 252 -14.41 2.48 28.46
CA PRO A 252 -14.86 2.10 27.13
C PRO A 252 -15.82 0.92 27.27
N ALA A 253 -16.96 1.00 26.59
CA ALA A 253 -18.03 0.02 26.74
C ALA A 253 -17.44 -1.40 26.62
N PRO A 254 -17.78 -2.33 27.54
CA PRO A 254 -17.18 -3.65 27.53
C PRO A 254 -17.38 -4.27 26.13
N PRO A 255 -16.34 -4.91 25.55
CA PRO A 255 -16.40 -5.39 24.18
C PRO A 255 -17.61 -6.30 23.99
N GLN A 256 -18.55 -5.89 23.13
CA GLN A 256 -19.85 -6.55 22.94
C GLN A 256 -19.73 -8.04 22.57
N LYS A 257 -18.59 -8.44 22.03
CA LYS A 257 -18.24 -9.82 21.69
C LYS A 257 -16.79 -10.08 22.09
N THR A 258 -16.54 -11.16 22.83
CA THR A 258 -15.22 -11.56 23.38
C THR A 258 -14.74 -12.92 22.87
N LYS A 259 -15.60 -13.68 22.19
CA LYS A 259 -15.27 -14.92 21.47
C LYS A 259 -15.64 -14.74 20.01
N PHE A 260 -14.75 -15.15 19.11
CA PHE A 260 -14.89 -15.00 17.66
C PHE A 260 -14.63 -16.34 16.99
N GLY A 261 -15.42 -16.64 15.95
CA GLY A 261 -15.54 -17.98 15.41
C GLY A 261 -16.32 -18.94 16.33
N PRO A 262 -16.69 -20.12 15.82
CA PRO A 262 -16.70 -20.47 14.39
C PRO A 262 -17.85 -19.81 13.63
N LEU A 263 -17.57 -19.43 12.39
CA LEU A 263 -18.56 -19.03 11.40
C LEU A 263 -19.40 -20.24 10.97
N LYS A 264 -20.72 -20.08 10.95
CA LYS A 264 -21.64 -21.08 10.43
C LYS A 264 -21.59 -21.12 8.91
N ASP A 265 -21.95 -22.27 8.32
CA ASP A 265 -21.97 -22.42 6.86
C ASP A 265 -23.02 -21.53 6.18
N GLU A 266 -24.13 -21.20 6.86
CA GLU A 266 -25.14 -20.24 6.39
C GLU A 266 -24.62 -18.79 6.31
N ASP A 267 -23.61 -18.44 7.11
CA ASP A 267 -23.00 -17.10 7.16
C ASP A 267 -21.79 -16.96 6.22
N ARG A 268 -21.38 -18.03 5.55
CA ARG A 268 -20.30 -17.99 4.54
C ARG A 268 -20.77 -17.24 3.29
N ILE A 269 -19.92 -16.35 2.78
CA ILE A 269 -20.15 -15.65 1.52
C ILE A 269 -19.66 -16.50 0.35
N PHE A 270 -18.53 -17.19 0.49
CA PHE A 270 -17.90 -17.98 -0.58
C PHE A 270 -18.39 -19.43 -0.55
N THR A 271 -19.67 -19.63 -0.84
CA THR A 271 -20.37 -20.91 -0.70
C THR A 271 -19.86 -22.01 -1.64
N ASN A 272 -19.18 -21.69 -2.75
CA ASN A 272 -18.53 -22.68 -3.61
C ASN A 272 -16.99 -22.59 -3.59
N LEU A 273 -16.38 -22.08 -2.51
CA LEU A 273 -14.91 -21.89 -2.39
C LEU A 273 -14.07 -23.13 -2.77
N TYR A 274 -14.63 -24.34 -2.65
CA TYR A 274 -13.95 -25.61 -2.94
C TYR A 274 -14.32 -26.25 -4.29
N GLY A 275 -15.10 -25.58 -5.14
CA GLY A 275 -15.49 -26.09 -6.46
C GLY A 275 -16.35 -27.36 -6.45
N ARG A 276 -17.12 -27.58 -5.38
CA ARG A 276 -18.00 -28.76 -5.20
C ARG A 276 -19.33 -28.65 -5.95
N HIS A 277 -19.69 -27.43 -6.33
CA HIS A 277 -20.92 -27.10 -7.06
C HIS A 277 -20.57 -26.45 -8.41
N ASP A 278 -21.56 -26.39 -9.29
CA ASP A 278 -21.46 -25.74 -10.60
C ASP A 278 -21.05 -24.26 -10.47
N TRP A 279 -19.95 -23.86 -11.10
CA TRP A 279 -19.44 -22.49 -11.10
C TRP A 279 -20.04 -21.60 -12.21
N HIS A 280 -20.73 -22.21 -13.18
CA HIS A 280 -21.45 -21.51 -14.25
C HIS A 280 -22.68 -20.76 -13.70
N LEU A 281 -23.28 -19.91 -14.54
CA LEU A 281 -24.38 -18.99 -14.15
C LEU A 281 -25.55 -19.71 -13.46
N LYS A 282 -25.95 -20.88 -13.94
CA LYS A 282 -27.06 -21.66 -13.35
C LYS A 282 -26.75 -22.07 -11.91
N GLY A 283 -25.54 -22.61 -11.68
CA GLY A 283 -25.04 -22.92 -10.35
C GLY A 283 -24.96 -21.68 -9.45
N ALA A 284 -24.38 -20.58 -9.95
CA ALA A 284 -24.25 -19.32 -9.21
C ALA A 284 -25.61 -18.76 -8.76
N MET A 285 -26.60 -18.69 -9.67
CA MET A 285 -27.96 -18.24 -9.33
C MET A 285 -28.64 -19.15 -8.30
N SER A 286 -28.39 -20.47 -8.33
CA SER A 286 -28.93 -21.38 -7.31
C SER A 286 -28.34 -21.16 -5.91
N ARG A 287 -27.19 -20.49 -5.80
CA ARG A 287 -26.54 -20.06 -4.55
C ARG A 287 -26.88 -18.62 -4.14
N GLY A 288 -27.73 -17.91 -4.90
CA GLY A 288 -28.13 -16.53 -4.61
C GLY A 288 -27.30 -15.44 -5.29
N ASP A 289 -26.32 -15.77 -6.14
CA ASP A 289 -25.68 -14.77 -7.00
C ASP A 289 -26.67 -14.21 -8.01
N TRP A 290 -26.50 -12.95 -8.40
CA TRP A 290 -27.42 -12.20 -9.27
C TRP A 290 -28.85 -12.03 -8.71
N HIS A 291 -29.11 -12.42 -7.47
CA HIS A 291 -30.40 -12.20 -6.82
C HIS A 291 -30.56 -10.73 -6.41
N LYS A 292 -31.63 -10.09 -6.93
CA LYS A 292 -32.01 -8.69 -6.64
C LYS A 292 -30.96 -7.63 -6.99
N THR A 293 -29.99 -7.96 -7.84
CA THR A 293 -28.96 -7.01 -8.33
C THR A 293 -29.57 -5.76 -8.95
N LYS A 294 -30.66 -5.93 -9.73
CA LYS A 294 -31.42 -4.82 -10.31
C LYS A 294 -31.93 -3.85 -9.23
N GLU A 295 -32.53 -4.36 -8.16
CA GLU A 295 -33.05 -3.55 -7.06
C GLU A 295 -31.91 -2.86 -6.28
N ILE A 296 -30.78 -3.54 -6.09
CA ILE A 296 -29.58 -2.97 -5.46
C ILE A 296 -29.04 -1.79 -6.28
N VAL A 297 -28.90 -1.94 -7.59
CA VAL A 297 -28.45 -0.87 -8.49
C VAL A 297 -29.47 0.29 -8.50
N LEU A 298 -30.77 0.01 -8.54
CA LEU A 298 -31.81 1.06 -8.56
C LEU A 298 -31.94 1.85 -7.24
N LYS A 299 -31.41 1.36 -6.11
CA LYS A 299 -31.26 2.16 -4.88
C LYS A 299 -30.18 3.25 -4.99
N GLY A 300 -29.30 3.15 -6.00
CA GLY A 300 -28.33 4.17 -6.37
C GLY A 300 -27.01 4.15 -5.58
N SER A 301 -26.00 4.80 -6.17
CA SER A 301 -24.62 4.88 -5.67
C SER A 301 -24.49 5.22 -4.18
N GLY A 302 -25.21 6.24 -3.70
CA GLY A 302 -25.13 6.69 -2.31
C GLY A 302 -25.51 5.60 -1.30
N TRP A 303 -26.61 4.89 -1.55
CA TRP A 303 -27.07 3.81 -0.68
C TRP A 303 -26.07 2.65 -0.62
N ILE A 304 -25.51 2.24 -1.77
CA ILE A 304 -24.51 1.16 -1.83
C ILE A 304 -23.24 1.55 -1.06
N ILE A 305 -22.75 2.78 -1.25
CA ILE A 305 -21.57 3.28 -0.52
C ILE A 305 -21.83 3.31 0.98
N ASP A 306 -23.00 3.76 1.42
CA ASP A 306 -23.30 3.91 2.83
C ASP A 306 -23.55 2.56 3.52
N GLU A 307 -24.17 1.56 2.87
CA GLU A 307 -24.21 0.19 3.38
C GLU A 307 -22.81 -0.45 3.48
N VAL A 308 -21.93 -0.21 2.50
CA VAL A 308 -20.55 -0.71 2.57
C VAL A 308 -19.71 0.02 3.62
N LYS A 309 -19.92 1.32 3.87
CA LYS A 309 -19.33 2.02 5.03
C LYS A 309 -19.84 1.43 6.36
N LYS A 310 -21.17 1.26 6.47
CA LYS A 310 -21.88 0.72 7.63
C LYS A 310 -21.42 -0.70 7.98
N SER A 311 -21.14 -1.53 6.98
CA SER A 311 -20.56 -2.87 7.16
C SER A 311 -19.18 -2.88 7.86
N GLY A 312 -18.46 -1.76 7.85
CA GLY A 312 -17.09 -1.69 8.36
C GLY A 312 -16.06 -2.47 7.52
N LEU A 313 -16.41 -2.85 6.28
CA LEU A 313 -15.52 -3.56 5.36
C LEU A 313 -14.19 -2.80 5.15
N ARG A 314 -13.09 -3.50 5.42
CA ARG A 314 -11.71 -3.07 5.14
C ARG A 314 -11.16 -3.87 3.96
N GLY A 315 -10.33 -3.22 3.14
CA GLY A 315 -9.77 -3.80 1.92
C GLY A 315 -8.97 -5.07 2.21
N ARG A 316 -9.30 -6.15 1.50
CA ARG A 316 -8.81 -7.52 1.74
C ARG A 316 -7.50 -7.88 1.01
N GLY A 317 -6.90 -6.91 0.31
CA GLY A 317 -5.65 -7.08 -0.45
C GLY A 317 -4.37 -6.59 0.26
N GLY A 318 -4.30 -6.63 1.60
CA GLY A 318 -3.10 -6.21 2.34
C GLY A 318 -3.31 -5.00 3.26
N ALA A 319 -3.49 -3.83 2.66
CA ALA A 319 -3.43 -2.54 3.36
C ALA A 319 -4.58 -2.26 4.36
N GLY A 320 -5.69 -3.03 4.32
CA GLY A 320 -6.79 -2.87 5.28
C GLY A 320 -7.49 -1.50 5.26
N PHE A 321 -7.42 -0.74 4.17
CA PHE A 321 -8.07 0.57 4.07
C PHE A 321 -9.62 0.44 4.02
N PRO A 322 -10.41 1.28 4.71
CA PRO A 322 -11.88 1.16 4.71
C PRO A 322 -12.50 1.29 3.31
N SER A 323 -13.16 0.24 2.81
CA SER A 323 -13.57 0.11 1.41
C SER A 323 -14.64 1.14 1.01
N GLY A 324 -15.68 1.32 1.83
CA GLY A 324 -16.74 2.29 1.55
C GLY A 324 -16.25 3.75 1.55
N LEU A 325 -15.22 4.06 2.35
CA LEU A 325 -14.53 5.35 2.27
C LEU A 325 -13.74 5.47 0.96
N LYS A 326 -12.99 4.43 0.57
CA LYS A 326 -12.23 4.42 -0.69
C LYS A 326 -13.12 4.68 -1.90
N TRP A 327 -14.27 4.00 -1.95
CA TRP A 327 -15.23 4.14 -3.06
C TRP A 327 -15.84 5.54 -3.10
N SER A 328 -16.08 6.16 -1.93
CA SER A 328 -16.62 7.53 -1.88
C SER A 328 -15.69 8.59 -2.48
N PHE A 329 -14.38 8.33 -2.63
CA PHE A 329 -13.47 9.23 -3.34
C PHE A 329 -13.78 9.36 -4.84
N MET A 330 -14.51 8.40 -5.42
CA MET A 330 -14.97 8.43 -6.81
C MET A 330 -16.24 9.28 -7.01
N ASN A 331 -16.94 9.68 -5.94
CA ASN A 331 -18.18 10.47 -6.01
C ASN A 331 -17.91 11.98 -6.24
N LYS A 332 -16.97 12.28 -7.12
CA LYS A 332 -16.72 13.61 -7.66
C LYS A 332 -17.68 13.90 -8.82
N PRO A 333 -18.05 15.17 -9.09
CA PRO A 333 -18.80 15.55 -10.28
C PRO A 333 -18.15 15.00 -11.56
N PHE A 334 -18.96 14.72 -12.57
CA PHE A 334 -18.45 14.26 -13.87
C PHE A 334 -17.73 15.41 -14.58
N ASP A 335 -16.46 15.18 -14.95
CA ASP A 335 -15.55 16.16 -15.54
C ASP A 335 -15.29 15.92 -17.04
N GLY A 336 -16.12 15.07 -17.67
CA GLY A 336 -15.96 14.62 -19.04
C GLY A 336 -15.18 13.30 -19.18
N ARG A 337 -14.40 12.88 -18.17
CA ARG A 337 -13.64 11.63 -18.21
C ARG A 337 -14.52 10.46 -17.73
N PRO A 338 -14.55 9.31 -18.43
CA PRO A 338 -15.18 8.11 -17.89
C PRO A 338 -14.49 7.71 -16.58
N LYS A 339 -15.23 7.10 -15.65
CA LYS A 339 -14.63 6.53 -14.43
C LYS A 339 -14.41 5.03 -14.64
N TYR A 340 -13.37 4.47 -14.04
CA TYR A 340 -13.07 3.04 -14.13
C TYR A 340 -12.98 2.34 -12.77
N LEU A 341 -13.41 1.09 -12.75
CA LEU A 341 -13.12 0.14 -11.70
C LEU A 341 -11.98 -0.76 -12.18
N VAL A 342 -10.99 -1.02 -11.33
CA VAL A 342 -9.94 -1.99 -11.64
C VAL A 342 -9.89 -3.03 -10.53
N ILE A 343 -10.06 -4.29 -10.90
CA ILE A 343 -9.96 -5.41 -9.99
C ILE A 343 -8.53 -5.93 -10.00
N ASN A 344 -7.89 -5.88 -8.84
CA ASN A 344 -6.59 -6.49 -8.62
C ASN A 344 -6.76 -7.97 -8.31
N ALA A 345 -6.46 -8.80 -9.32
CA ALA A 345 -6.49 -10.25 -9.31
C ALA A 345 -5.12 -10.85 -9.70
N ASP A 346 -4.03 -10.11 -9.46
CA ASP A 346 -2.66 -10.56 -9.75
C ASP A 346 -2.16 -11.59 -8.73
N GLU A 347 -2.64 -11.55 -7.48
CA GLU A 347 -2.32 -12.51 -6.40
C GLU A 347 -0.87 -13.05 -6.42
N GLY A 348 0.09 -12.13 -6.50
CA GLY A 348 1.51 -12.45 -6.49
C GLY A 348 2.06 -12.89 -5.12
N GLU A 349 1.40 -12.48 -4.03
CA GLU A 349 1.89 -12.54 -2.64
C GLU A 349 2.06 -13.99 -2.12
N PRO A 350 3.30 -14.44 -1.84
CA PRO A 350 3.56 -15.78 -1.34
C PRO A 350 2.71 -16.18 -0.12
N GLY A 351 2.15 -17.39 -0.19
CA GLY A 351 1.17 -17.92 0.77
C GLY A 351 -0.29 -17.59 0.44
N THR A 352 -0.56 -16.63 -0.46
CA THR A 352 -1.93 -16.23 -0.81
C THR A 352 -2.45 -17.02 -2.02
N CYS A 353 -3.67 -17.54 -1.92
CA CYS A 353 -4.37 -18.24 -3.00
C CYS A 353 -5.90 -18.09 -2.95
N LYS A 354 -6.41 -17.11 -2.19
CA LYS A 354 -7.83 -16.86 -1.93
C LYS A 354 -8.57 -16.29 -3.14
N ASP A 355 -7.93 -15.39 -3.88
CA ASP A 355 -8.53 -14.70 -5.02
C ASP A 355 -8.61 -15.66 -6.21
N ARG A 356 -7.63 -16.56 -6.34
CA ARG A 356 -7.67 -17.72 -7.23
C ARG A 356 -8.89 -18.61 -7.01
N GLU A 357 -9.26 -18.92 -5.76
CA GLU A 357 -10.45 -19.73 -5.47
C GLU A 357 -11.73 -19.02 -5.94
N ILE A 358 -11.87 -17.72 -5.68
CA ILE A 358 -13.02 -16.93 -6.12
C ILE A 358 -13.13 -16.94 -7.65
N MET A 359 -12.03 -16.65 -8.36
CA MET A 359 -12.05 -16.58 -9.84
C MET A 359 -12.37 -17.92 -10.50
N ARG A 360 -12.00 -19.05 -9.88
CA ARG A 360 -12.12 -20.37 -10.50
C ARG A 360 -13.39 -21.14 -10.12
N HIS A 361 -13.99 -20.83 -8.97
CA HIS A 361 -15.15 -21.56 -8.44
C HIS A 361 -16.41 -20.71 -8.18
N ASP A 362 -16.28 -19.39 -7.98
CA ASP A 362 -17.39 -18.44 -7.81
C ASP A 362 -17.21 -17.16 -8.68
N PRO A 363 -16.86 -17.26 -9.99
CA PRO A 363 -16.57 -16.09 -10.82
C PRO A 363 -17.77 -15.14 -10.94
N HIS A 364 -19.00 -15.66 -11.03
CA HIS A 364 -20.22 -14.84 -11.10
C HIS A 364 -20.40 -13.91 -9.90
N LYS A 365 -19.96 -14.31 -8.71
CA LYS A 365 -20.00 -13.49 -7.49
C LYS A 365 -19.04 -12.29 -7.59
N LEU A 366 -17.87 -12.48 -8.21
CA LEU A 366 -16.96 -11.38 -8.56
C LEU A 366 -17.57 -10.46 -9.62
N LEU A 367 -18.20 -10.99 -10.67
CA LEU A 367 -18.80 -10.19 -11.74
C LEU A 367 -19.98 -9.35 -11.25
N GLU A 368 -20.85 -9.90 -10.41
CA GLU A 368 -21.91 -9.14 -9.74
C GLU A 368 -21.32 -8.05 -8.83
N GLY A 369 -20.27 -8.38 -8.07
CA GLY A 369 -19.52 -7.43 -7.28
C GLY A 369 -18.95 -6.27 -8.11
N CYS A 370 -18.43 -6.56 -9.30
CA CYS A 370 -17.94 -5.55 -10.23
C CYS A 370 -19.06 -4.60 -10.66
N LEU A 371 -20.25 -5.11 -11.00
CA LEU A 371 -21.40 -4.27 -11.35
C LEU A 371 -21.85 -3.37 -10.17
N ILE A 372 -21.98 -3.94 -8.97
CA ILE A 372 -22.43 -3.21 -7.78
C ILE A 372 -21.42 -2.16 -7.35
N ALA A 373 -20.12 -2.51 -7.24
CA ALA A 373 -19.06 -1.58 -6.90
C ALA A 373 -18.83 -0.54 -8.03
N GLY A 374 -18.98 -0.97 -9.29
CA GLY A 374 -18.90 -0.11 -10.46
C GLY A 374 -19.98 0.97 -10.44
N HIS A 375 -21.24 0.58 -10.27
CA HIS A 375 -22.36 1.50 -10.12
C HIS A 375 -22.19 2.42 -8.90
N ALA A 376 -21.73 1.88 -7.76
CA ALA A 376 -21.44 2.65 -6.56
C ALA A 376 -20.46 3.81 -6.82
N MET A 377 -19.45 3.58 -7.66
CA MET A 377 -18.42 4.58 -8.01
C MET A 377 -18.71 5.36 -9.31
N GLY A 378 -19.84 5.08 -9.98
CA GLY A 378 -20.15 5.63 -11.30
C GLY A 378 -19.17 5.20 -12.40
N ALA A 379 -18.55 4.03 -12.28
CA ALA A 379 -17.56 3.51 -13.21
C ALA A 379 -18.21 2.92 -14.47
N ARG A 380 -17.81 3.38 -15.65
CA ARG A 380 -18.34 2.91 -16.95
C ARG A 380 -18.00 1.44 -17.24
N ALA A 381 -16.85 0.98 -16.74
CA ALA A 381 -16.39 -0.39 -16.94
C ALA A 381 -15.50 -0.85 -15.78
N ALA A 382 -15.44 -2.16 -15.59
CA ALA A 382 -14.42 -2.83 -14.80
C ALA A 382 -13.34 -3.44 -15.70
N TYR A 383 -12.08 -3.29 -15.31
CA TYR A 383 -10.97 -4.08 -15.85
C TYR A 383 -10.47 -5.03 -14.77
N ILE A 384 -10.54 -6.33 -15.03
CA ILE A 384 -10.00 -7.36 -14.14
C ILE A 384 -8.58 -7.68 -14.60
N TYR A 385 -7.60 -7.18 -13.85
CA TYR A 385 -6.20 -7.50 -14.08
C TYR A 385 -5.87 -8.81 -13.36
N ILE A 386 -5.81 -9.90 -14.12
CA ILE A 386 -5.53 -11.25 -13.61
C ILE A 386 -4.06 -11.61 -13.81
N ARG A 387 -3.50 -12.37 -12.85
CA ARG A 387 -2.16 -12.93 -12.93
C ARG A 387 -1.90 -13.66 -14.26
N GLY A 388 -0.70 -13.52 -14.81
CA GLY A 388 -0.33 -14.15 -16.07
C GLY A 388 -0.41 -15.68 -16.04
N GLU A 389 0.05 -16.28 -14.95
CA GLU A 389 0.07 -17.72 -14.70
C GLU A 389 -1.32 -18.34 -14.49
N PHE A 390 -2.33 -17.54 -14.14
CA PHE A 390 -3.71 -17.96 -13.91
C PHE A 390 -4.48 -18.11 -15.24
N TYR A 391 -3.96 -18.96 -16.13
CA TYR A 391 -4.56 -19.20 -17.45
C TYR A 391 -5.98 -19.75 -17.34
N ASN A 392 -6.17 -20.81 -16.55
CA ASN A 392 -7.45 -21.50 -16.44
C ASN A 392 -8.50 -20.62 -15.77
N GLU A 393 -8.09 -19.92 -14.71
CA GLU A 393 -8.95 -19.03 -13.93
C GLU A 393 -9.38 -17.82 -14.77
N GLY A 394 -8.49 -17.29 -15.62
CA GLY A 394 -8.85 -16.26 -16.60
C GLY A 394 -9.80 -16.76 -17.69
N SER A 395 -9.63 -18.01 -18.15
CA SER A 395 -10.54 -18.65 -19.12
C SER A 395 -11.93 -18.94 -18.52
N ASN A 396 -12.00 -19.40 -17.27
CA ASN A 396 -13.25 -19.59 -16.54
C ASN A 396 -13.97 -18.25 -16.35
N LEU A 397 -13.24 -17.21 -15.93
CA LEU A 397 -13.79 -15.87 -15.75
C LEU A 397 -14.31 -15.28 -17.06
N GLN A 398 -13.60 -15.43 -18.18
CA GLN A 398 -14.07 -15.02 -19.51
C GLN A 398 -15.34 -15.78 -19.93
N THR A 399 -15.45 -17.06 -19.56
CA THR A 399 -16.66 -17.87 -19.81
C THR A 399 -17.85 -17.34 -19.00
N ALA A 400 -17.67 -17.09 -17.70
CA ALA A 400 -18.70 -16.49 -16.84
C ALA A 400 -19.12 -15.09 -17.32
N ILE A 401 -18.18 -14.29 -17.85
CA ILE A 401 -18.48 -13.00 -18.49
C ILE A 401 -19.38 -13.20 -19.70
N HIS A 402 -19.06 -14.12 -20.62
CA HIS A 402 -19.91 -14.40 -21.77
C HIS A 402 -21.33 -14.83 -21.36
N GLU A 403 -21.47 -15.68 -20.34
CA GLU A 403 -22.79 -16.06 -19.78
C GLU A 403 -23.56 -14.85 -19.25
N ALA A 404 -22.90 -13.98 -18.48
CA ALA A 404 -23.52 -12.79 -17.91
C ALA A 404 -23.92 -11.75 -18.99
N TYR A 405 -23.14 -11.59 -20.06
CA TYR A 405 -23.54 -10.79 -21.22
C TYR A 405 -24.71 -11.43 -21.99
N GLN A 406 -24.71 -12.75 -22.21
CA GLN A 406 -25.81 -13.47 -22.88
C GLN A 406 -27.12 -13.39 -22.09
N ALA A 407 -27.04 -13.38 -20.76
CA ALA A 407 -28.20 -13.22 -19.87
C ALA A 407 -28.65 -11.77 -19.66
N GLY A 408 -27.98 -10.77 -20.26
CA GLY A 408 -28.29 -9.35 -20.07
C GLY A 408 -27.97 -8.80 -18.66
N LEU A 409 -27.12 -9.51 -17.91
CA LEU A 409 -26.66 -9.11 -16.57
C LEU A 409 -25.53 -8.07 -16.64
N LEU A 410 -24.78 -8.05 -17.75
CA LEU A 410 -23.69 -7.11 -18.05
C LEU A 410 -23.85 -6.48 -19.45
N GLY A 411 -23.06 -5.44 -19.72
CA GLY A 411 -23.08 -4.70 -20.97
C GLY A 411 -24.08 -3.55 -20.95
N LYS A 412 -24.77 -3.32 -22.08
CA LYS A 412 -25.80 -2.29 -22.17
C LYS A 412 -27.01 -2.63 -21.31
N ASN A 413 -27.51 -1.66 -20.55
CA ASN A 413 -28.67 -1.83 -19.67
C ASN A 413 -28.52 -3.05 -18.73
N ALA A 414 -27.37 -3.16 -18.07
CA ALA A 414 -27.00 -4.27 -17.18
C ALA A 414 -28.11 -4.56 -16.14
N CYS A 415 -28.53 -5.82 -16.04
CA CYS A 415 -29.65 -6.27 -15.20
C CYS A 415 -30.98 -5.52 -15.47
N GLY A 416 -31.16 -4.89 -16.64
CA GLY A 416 -32.34 -4.11 -16.98
C GLY A 416 -32.55 -2.87 -16.11
N THR A 417 -31.46 -2.21 -15.68
CA THR A 417 -31.45 -1.08 -14.73
C THR A 417 -31.41 0.31 -15.37
N GLY A 418 -31.09 0.40 -16.66
CA GLY A 418 -30.73 1.63 -17.37
C GLY A 418 -29.24 1.99 -17.27
N TYR A 419 -28.42 1.18 -16.58
CA TYR A 419 -26.99 1.40 -16.41
C TYR A 419 -26.18 0.57 -17.41
N ASP A 420 -25.31 1.22 -18.20
CA ASP A 420 -24.37 0.53 -19.08
C ASP A 420 -23.08 0.22 -18.31
N PHE A 421 -22.66 -1.06 -18.29
CA PHE A 421 -21.47 -1.50 -17.56
C PHE A 421 -20.76 -2.67 -18.24
N ASP A 422 -19.55 -2.41 -18.74
CA ASP A 422 -18.71 -3.42 -19.39
C ASP A 422 -17.66 -4.03 -18.45
N ILE A 423 -17.29 -5.30 -18.68
CA ILE A 423 -16.19 -5.97 -17.96
C ILE A 423 -15.16 -6.52 -18.95
N PHE A 424 -13.90 -6.13 -18.76
CA PHE A 424 -12.76 -6.56 -19.55
C PHE A 424 -11.79 -7.37 -18.69
N VAL A 425 -11.27 -8.50 -19.20
CA VAL A 425 -10.18 -9.24 -18.55
C VAL A 425 -8.86 -8.87 -19.22
N HIS A 426 -7.88 -8.44 -18.43
CA HIS A 426 -6.51 -8.18 -18.87
C HIS A 426 -5.56 -9.10 -18.12
N ARG A 427 -4.65 -9.77 -18.84
CA ARG A 427 -3.70 -10.72 -18.25
C ARG A 427 -2.34 -10.07 -18.08
N GLY A 428 -1.80 -10.11 -16.86
CA GLY A 428 -0.40 -9.78 -16.58
C GLY A 428 0.57 -10.83 -17.14
N ALA A 429 1.85 -10.67 -16.80
CA ALA A 429 2.94 -11.51 -17.32
C ALA A 429 3.88 -12.08 -16.22
N GLY A 430 3.35 -12.28 -15.01
CA GLY A 430 4.09 -12.90 -13.90
C GLY A 430 5.10 -11.96 -13.23
N ALA A 431 4.61 -10.85 -12.64
CA ALA A 431 5.42 -9.90 -11.90
C ALA A 431 4.62 -9.36 -10.70
N TYR A 432 5.00 -9.74 -9.47
CA TYR A 432 4.30 -9.39 -8.22
C TYR A 432 4.15 -7.88 -8.02
N ILE A 433 5.10 -7.07 -8.50
CA ILE A 433 5.00 -5.61 -8.46
C ILE A 433 3.80 -5.07 -9.27
N CYS A 434 3.33 -5.77 -10.30
CA CYS A 434 2.09 -5.42 -11.00
C CYS A 434 0.82 -5.69 -10.15
N GLY A 435 0.95 -6.31 -8.98
CA GLY A 435 -0.08 -6.35 -7.95
C GLY A 435 -0.16 -5.07 -7.10
N GLU A 436 0.76 -4.10 -7.23
CA GLU A 436 0.62 -2.79 -6.59
C GLU A 436 -0.36 -1.90 -7.36
N GLU A 437 -1.21 -1.17 -6.64
CA GLU A 437 -2.31 -0.37 -7.19
C GLU A 437 -1.95 0.52 -8.40
N THR A 438 -0.82 1.22 -8.39
CA THR A 438 -0.42 2.10 -9.50
C THR A 438 0.44 1.41 -10.54
N ALA A 439 1.27 0.43 -10.16
CA ALA A 439 1.99 -0.40 -11.11
C ALA A 439 1.05 -1.25 -11.97
N LEU A 440 -0.05 -1.74 -11.39
CA LEU A 440 -1.12 -2.45 -12.07
C LEU A 440 -1.75 -1.56 -13.16
N ILE A 441 -2.05 -0.31 -12.82
CA ILE A 441 -2.56 0.68 -13.79
C ILE A 441 -1.56 0.90 -14.94
N GLU A 442 -0.28 1.13 -14.64
CA GLU A 442 0.76 1.31 -15.66
C GLU A 442 0.92 0.07 -16.57
N SER A 443 0.84 -1.14 -16.00
CA SER A 443 0.87 -2.39 -16.76
C SER A 443 -0.35 -2.55 -17.67
N LEU A 444 -1.55 -2.15 -17.19
CA LEU A 444 -2.79 -2.21 -17.96
C LEU A 444 -2.79 -1.19 -19.12
N GLU A 445 -2.12 -0.05 -18.92
CA GLU A 445 -1.83 0.95 -19.97
C GLU A 445 -0.77 0.47 -20.99
N GLY A 446 -0.25 -0.75 -20.86
CA GLY A 446 0.75 -1.33 -21.77
C GLY A 446 2.19 -0.85 -21.52
N LYS A 447 2.45 -0.21 -20.39
CA LYS A 447 3.79 0.21 -19.97
C LYS A 447 4.43 -0.85 -19.07
N GLN A 448 5.65 -0.59 -18.60
CA GLN A 448 6.25 -1.39 -17.53
C GLN A 448 5.48 -1.17 -16.23
N GLY A 449 5.22 -2.22 -15.44
CA GLY A 449 4.59 -2.16 -14.12
C GLY A 449 5.48 -1.50 -13.06
N LYS A 450 5.68 -0.19 -13.20
CA LYS A 450 6.46 0.67 -12.31
C LYS A 450 5.51 1.62 -11.58
N PRO A 451 5.41 1.58 -10.25
CA PRO A 451 4.49 2.43 -9.48
C PRO A 451 4.57 3.92 -9.82
N ARG A 452 3.43 4.61 -9.73
CA ARG A 452 3.35 6.07 -9.78
C ARG A 452 3.58 6.63 -8.38
N LEU A 453 4.32 7.73 -8.29
CA LEU A 453 4.40 8.50 -7.04
C LEU A 453 3.02 9.10 -6.73
N LYS A 454 2.59 9.02 -5.47
CA LYS A 454 1.33 9.56 -4.96
C LYS A 454 1.66 10.85 -4.16
N PRO A 455 1.00 12.00 -4.37
CA PRO A 455 -0.05 12.29 -5.36
C PRO A 455 0.47 12.46 -6.81
N PRO A 456 -0.40 12.41 -7.83
CA PRO A 456 -1.86 12.27 -7.78
C PRO A 456 -2.32 10.85 -7.39
N PHE A 457 -3.49 10.74 -6.77
CA PHE A 457 -4.08 9.45 -6.44
C PHE A 457 -4.87 8.87 -7.63
N PRO A 458 -5.04 7.53 -7.74
CA PRO A 458 -5.82 6.90 -8.81
C PRO A 458 -7.25 7.43 -8.95
N ALA A 459 -7.89 7.82 -7.83
CA ALA A 459 -9.23 8.41 -7.82
C ALA A 459 -9.31 9.78 -8.52
N ASP A 460 -8.17 10.42 -8.80
CA ASP A 460 -8.06 11.65 -9.59
C ASP A 460 -7.51 11.38 -11.00
N ILE A 461 -6.39 10.63 -11.08
CA ILE A 461 -5.66 10.31 -12.32
C ILE A 461 -5.15 8.87 -12.23
N GLY A 462 -6.02 7.93 -12.61
CA GLY A 462 -5.74 6.50 -12.67
C GLY A 462 -5.57 6.00 -14.10
N LEU A 463 -6.30 4.94 -14.45
CA LEU A 463 -6.22 4.24 -15.72
C LEU A 463 -6.60 5.15 -16.89
N PHE A 464 -5.72 5.21 -17.91
CA PHE A 464 -5.84 6.11 -19.08
C PHE A 464 -6.00 7.57 -18.68
N GLY A 465 -5.39 7.98 -17.56
CA GLY A 465 -5.53 9.33 -16.99
C GLY A 465 -6.93 9.65 -16.46
N CYS A 466 -7.81 8.65 -16.31
CA CYS A 466 -9.18 8.79 -15.86
C CYS A 466 -9.34 8.42 -14.37
N PRO A 467 -10.34 8.97 -13.64
CA PRO A 467 -10.60 8.59 -12.26
C PRO A 467 -10.81 7.07 -12.14
N THR A 468 -10.06 6.43 -11.24
CA THR A 468 -10.04 4.97 -11.09
C THR A 468 -9.90 4.53 -9.64
N THR A 469 -10.67 3.52 -9.23
CA THR A 469 -10.39 2.79 -7.98
C THR A 469 -9.87 1.40 -8.28
N VAL A 470 -8.70 1.05 -7.72
CA VAL A 470 -8.19 -0.32 -7.70
C VAL A 470 -8.64 -1.01 -6.42
N THR A 471 -9.15 -2.23 -6.52
CA THR A 471 -9.64 -2.99 -5.37
C THR A 471 -9.45 -4.50 -5.57
N ASN A 472 -9.21 -5.23 -4.50
CA ASN A 472 -8.92 -6.66 -4.54
C ASN A 472 -10.19 -7.51 -4.77
N VAL A 473 -10.04 -8.66 -5.44
CA VAL A 473 -11.12 -9.61 -5.78
C VAL A 473 -12.04 -9.90 -4.59
N GLU A 474 -11.51 -10.38 -3.46
CA GLU A 474 -12.30 -10.68 -2.24
C GLU A 474 -13.09 -9.45 -1.74
N THR A 475 -12.55 -8.23 -1.87
CA THR A 475 -13.22 -7.01 -1.40
C THR A 475 -14.44 -6.65 -2.25
N VAL A 476 -14.42 -7.01 -3.53
CA VAL A 476 -15.51 -6.74 -4.47
C VAL A 476 -16.54 -7.86 -4.46
N ALA A 477 -16.09 -9.12 -4.39
CA ALA A 477 -16.97 -10.28 -4.37
C ALA A 477 -17.85 -10.38 -3.10
N VAL A 478 -17.46 -9.78 -1.97
CA VAL A 478 -18.34 -9.68 -0.77
C VAL A 478 -19.41 -8.59 -0.87
N ALA A 479 -19.24 -7.60 -1.76
CA ALA A 479 -20.11 -6.44 -1.80
C ALA A 479 -21.58 -6.73 -2.17
N PRO A 480 -21.91 -7.65 -3.09
CA PRO A 480 -23.29 -8.05 -3.35
C PRO A 480 -23.98 -8.60 -2.11
N GLU A 481 -23.28 -9.44 -1.35
CA GLU A 481 -23.86 -10.10 -0.17
C GLU A 481 -24.07 -9.13 0.99
N ILE A 482 -23.15 -8.17 1.18
CA ILE A 482 -23.34 -7.03 2.08
C ILE A 482 -24.59 -6.21 1.69
N CYS A 483 -24.80 -5.95 0.40
CA CYS A 483 -25.98 -5.22 -0.06
C CYS A 483 -27.28 -6.04 0.05
N ARG A 484 -27.22 -7.37 -0.03
CA ARG A 484 -28.38 -8.26 0.12
C ARG A 484 -28.78 -8.47 1.58
N ARG A 485 -27.83 -8.80 2.46
CA ARG A 485 -28.06 -9.12 3.88
C ARG A 485 -28.01 -7.90 4.80
N GLY A 486 -27.49 -6.79 4.30
CA GLY A 486 -27.33 -5.52 5.03
C GLY A 486 -25.97 -5.39 5.71
N GLY A 487 -25.50 -4.14 5.83
CA GLY A 487 -24.23 -3.82 6.49
C GLY A 487 -24.17 -4.27 7.95
N ASP A 488 -25.30 -4.25 8.68
CA ASP A 488 -25.36 -4.67 10.09
C ASP A 488 -25.04 -6.16 10.27
N TRP A 489 -25.48 -7.02 9.34
CA TRP A 489 -25.16 -8.46 9.37
C TRP A 489 -23.65 -8.68 9.24
N PHE A 490 -23.01 -8.04 8.26
CA PHE A 490 -21.55 -8.14 8.09
C PHE A 490 -20.78 -7.49 9.26
N ALA A 491 -21.32 -6.41 9.83
CA ALA A 491 -20.77 -5.74 11.01
C ALA A 491 -21.00 -6.50 12.34
N SER A 492 -21.80 -7.57 12.35
CA SER A 492 -21.97 -8.45 13.52
C SER A 492 -20.78 -9.40 13.73
N PHE A 493 -20.00 -9.65 12.68
CA PHE A 493 -18.79 -10.47 12.70
C PHE A 493 -17.54 -9.64 12.97
N GLY A 494 -16.56 -10.25 13.62
CA GLY A 494 -15.29 -9.64 14.02
C GLY A 494 -15.45 -8.57 15.10
N ARG A 495 -14.32 -8.13 15.67
CA ARG A 495 -14.34 -7.04 16.64
C ARG A 495 -14.48 -5.68 15.97
N GLU A 496 -14.70 -4.64 16.77
CA GLU A 496 -14.79 -3.26 16.29
C GLU A 496 -13.59 -2.89 15.39
N ARG A 497 -13.84 -2.11 14.33
CA ARG A 497 -12.88 -1.76 13.26
C ARG A 497 -12.29 -2.93 12.47
N ASN A 498 -12.73 -4.16 12.71
CA ASN A 498 -12.17 -5.38 12.14
C ASN A 498 -13.31 -6.34 11.74
N ARG A 499 -14.32 -5.81 11.05
CA ARG A 499 -15.60 -6.49 10.81
C ARG A 499 -15.59 -7.50 9.66
N GLY A 500 -16.59 -8.39 9.69
CA GLY A 500 -16.92 -9.31 8.61
C GLY A 500 -16.23 -10.66 8.65
N THR A 501 -16.33 -11.39 7.54
CA THR A 501 -15.60 -12.63 7.27
C THR A 501 -14.32 -12.36 6.48
N LYS A 502 -13.39 -13.32 6.47
CA LYS A 502 -12.13 -13.26 5.73
C LYS A 502 -11.77 -14.63 5.19
N LEU A 503 -11.24 -14.67 3.97
CA LEU A 503 -10.55 -15.86 3.44
C LEU A 503 -9.13 -15.95 4.01
N PHE A 504 -8.86 -17.02 4.75
CA PHE A 504 -7.55 -17.36 5.31
C PHE A 504 -6.88 -18.45 4.47
N CYS A 505 -5.64 -18.25 4.05
CA CYS A 505 -4.86 -19.27 3.32
C CYS A 505 -3.86 -19.91 4.28
N ILE A 506 -4.14 -21.09 4.82
CA ILE A 506 -3.27 -21.77 5.79
C ILE A 506 -2.30 -22.68 5.02
N SER A 507 -1.00 -22.43 5.17
CA SER A 507 0.07 -23.03 4.37
C SER A 507 1.32 -23.33 5.20
N GLY A 508 2.30 -24.03 4.61
CA GLY A 508 3.53 -24.42 5.29
C GLY A 508 3.35 -25.70 6.11
N HIS A 509 3.93 -25.72 7.32
CA HIS A 509 4.07 -26.90 8.17
C HIS A 509 2.83 -27.19 9.03
N VAL A 510 1.68 -27.34 8.38
CA VAL A 510 0.42 -27.85 8.97
C VAL A 510 0.08 -29.23 8.40
N ASN A 511 -0.83 -29.96 9.06
CA ASN A 511 -1.22 -31.30 8.61
C ASN A 511 -2.06 -31.26 7.32
N ASN A 512 -2.97 -30.28 7.19
CA ASN A 512 -3.83 -30.09 6.01
C ASN A 512 -3.81 -28.61 5.56
N PRO A 513 -2.91 -28.20 4.66
CA PRO A 513 -2.94 -26.86 4.06
C PRO A 513 -4.26 -26.60 3.34
N VAL A 514 -4.91 -25.46 3.61
CA VAL A 514 -6.28 -25.19 3.15
C VAL A 514 -6.57 -23.68 3.07
N THR A 515 -7.40 -23.28 2.11
CA THR A 515 -8.03 -21.94 2.09
C THR A 515 -9.43 -22.05 2.66
N VAL A 516 -9.76 -21.26 3.67
CA VAL A 516 -11.06 -21.31 4.37
C VAL A 516 -11.60 -19.91 4.65
N GLU A 517 -12.91 -19.72 4.51
CA GLU A 517 -13.58 -18.52 5.01
C GLU A 517 -13.80 -18.65 6.53
N GLU A 518 -13.53 -17.62 7.31
CA GLU A 518 -13.79 -17.67 8.75
C GLU A 518 -14.11 -16.27 9.29
N GLU A 519 -14.64 -16.19 10.51
CA GLU A 519 -14.89 -14.91 11.17
C GLU A 519 -13.58 -14.12 11.35
N MET A 520 -13.60 -12.81 11.05
CA MET A 520 -12.51 -11.93 11.49
C MET A 520 -12.32 -12.03 13.01
N SER A 521 -11.10 -11.78 13.49
CA SER A 521 -10.74 -11.85 14.91
C SER A 521 -10.78 -13.26 15.54
N ILE A 522 -10.95 -14.34 14.76
CA ILE A 522 -10.72 -15.71 15.26
C ILE A 522 -9.29 -15.84 15.85
N PRO A 523 -9.07 -16.53 16.97
CA PRO A 523 -7.72 -16.80 17.48
C PRO A 523 -6.89 -17.61 16.45
N LEU A 524 -5.63 -17.19 16.21
CA LEU A 524 -4.73 -17.84 15.24
C LEU A 524 -4.54 -19.34 15.53
N LYS A 525 -4.43 -19.70 16.81
CA LYS A 525 -4.36 -21.09 17.26
C LYS A 525 -5.61 -21.89 16.91
N GLU A 526 -6.81 -21.33 17.16
CA GLU A 526 -8.06 -22.02 16.82
C GLU A 526 -8.19 -22.22 15.30
N LEU A 527 -7.89 -21.19 14.51
CA LEU A 527 -7.90 -21.25 13.04
C LEU A 527 -7.06 -22.44 12.51
N ILE A 528 -5.83 -22.61 13.02
CA ILE A 528 -4.91 -23.67 12.58
C ILE A 528 -5.34 -25.05 13.09
N GLU A 529 -5.61 -25.20 14.39
CA GLU A 529 -5.98 -26.49 14.99
C GLU A 529 -7.29 -27.02 14.40
N ARG A 530 -8.27 -26.13 14.15
CA ARG A 530 -9.60 -26.47 13.63
C ARG A 530 -9.59 -26.83 12.14
N HIS A 531 -9.04 -25.95 11.30
CA HIS A 531 -9.22 -26.04 9.84
C HIS A 531 -8.06 -26.72 9.14
N ALA A 532 -6.83 -26.53 9.61
CA ALA A 532 -5.65 -27.19 9.05
C ALA A 532 -5.28 -28.49 9.78
N GLY A 533 -6.07 -28.92 10.77
CA GLY A 533 -5.80 -30.10 11.59
C GLY A 533 -4.53 -29.97 12.45
N GLY A 534 -4.15 -28.75 12.80
CA GLY A 534 -2.99 -28.46 13.65
C GLY A 534 -1.64 -28.37 12.93
N VAL A 535 -0.65 -27.93 13.69
CA VAL A 535 0.76 -27.87 13.26
C VAL A 535 1.31 -29.29 13.07
N ARG A 536 2.21 -29.49 12.10
CA ARG A 536 2.87 -30.80 11.90
C ARG A 536 3.63 -31.19 13.15
N GLY A 537 3.28 -32.33 13.77
CA GLY A 537 3.84 -32.77 15.04
C GLY A 537 3.23 -32.11 16.29
N GLY A 538 2.10 -31.41 16.16
CA GLY A 538 1.38 -30.73 17.24
C GLY A 538 1.86 -29.31 17.51
N TRP A 539 1.03 -28.53 18.23
CA TRP A 539 1.28 -27.11 18.53
C TRP A 539 2.65 -26.85 19.19
N ASP A 540 3.15 -27.78 20.00
CA ASP A 540 4.47 -27.66 20.65
C ASP A 540 5.65 -27.82 19.69
N ASN A 541 5.43 -28.31 18.46
CA ASN A 541 6.42 -28.29 17.40
C ASN A 541 6.46 -26.95 16.63
N LEU A 542 5.59 -25.98 16.93
CA LEU A 542 5.59 -24.67 16.29
C LEU A 542 6.86 -23.87 16.62
N LEU A 543 7.45 -23.25 15.58
CA LEU A 543 8.57 -22.31 15.70
C LEU A 543 8.06 -20.87 15.56
N ALA A 544 7.48 -20.55 14.40
CA ALA A 544 6.97 -19.23 14.06
C ALA A 544 5.89 -19.29 12.98
N ILE A 545 5.14 -18.20 12.83
CA ILE A 545 4.11 -18.02 11.81
C ILE A 545 4.31 -16.66 11.14
N ILE A 546 4.17 -16.60 9.81
CA ILE A 546 3.93 -15.33 9.10
C ILE A 546 2.42 -15.24 8.88
N PRO A 547 1.70 -14.31 9.55
CA PRO A 547 0.23 -14.38 9.63
C PRO A 547 -0.51 -13.76 8.44
N GLY A 548 0.17 -13.04 7.54
CA GLY A 548 -0.49 -12.16 6.57
C GLY A 548 0.05 -12.16 5.14
N GLY A 549 0.73 -13.23 4.72
CA GLY A 549 1.52 -13.28 3.49
C GLY A 549 2.97 -12.87 3.77
N SER A 550 3.88 -13.19 2.85
CA SER A 550 5.31 -12.98 3.05
C SER A 550 5.74 -11.54 3.31
N SER A 551 4.89 -10.55 3.04
CA SER A 551 5.16 -9.13 3.27
C SER A 551 5.16 -8.71 4.74
N VAL A 552 4.61 -9.51 5.67
CA VAL A 552 4.52 -9.11 7.10
C VAL A 552 5.59 -9.76 7.99
N PRO A 553 5.98 -9.13 9.12
CA PRO A 553 6.89 -9.73 10.09
C PRO A 553 6.36 -11.05 10.65
N LEU A 554 7.21 -12.08 10.72
CA LEU A 554 6.92 -13.32 11.44
C LEU A 554 6.71 -13.08 12.95
N ILE A 555 5.91 -13.95 13.58
CA ILE A 555 5.67 -13.97 15.03
C ILE A 555 6.04 -15.35 15.62
N PRO A 556 6.70 -15.42 16.80
CA PRO A 556 7.07 -16.67 17.46
C PRO A 556 5.88 -17.35 18.16
N LYS A 557 5.98 -18.66 18.44
CA LYS A 557 4.94 -19.46 19.11
C LYS A 557 4.23 -18.74 20.27
N LYS A 558 4.97 -18.12 21.19
CA LYS A 558 4.42 -17.44 22.38
C LYS A 558 3.43 -16.32 22.04
N ILE A 559 3.59 -15.63 20.90
CA ILE A 559 2.63 -14.62 20.44
C ILE A 559 1.46 -15.30 19.70
N CYS A 560 1.74 -16.40 18.98
CA CYS A 560 0.74 -17.15 18.22
C CYS A 560 -0.34 -17.82 19.08
N GLU A 561 -0.08 -18.02 20.38
CA GLU A 561 -1.00 -18.68 21.31
C GLU A 561 -2.28 -17.88 21.58
N ASP A 562 -2.17 -16.55 21.73
CA ASP A 562 -3.27 -15.67 22.14
C ASP A 562 -3.71 -14.66 21.06
N VAL A 563 -2.94 -14.51 19.96
CA VAL A 563 -3.20 -13.46 18.97
C VAL A 563 -4.45 -13.72 18.12
N LEU A 564 -5.25 -12.67 17.93
CA LEU A 564 -6.44 -12.69 17.08
C LEU A 564 -6.08 -12.36 15.63
N MET A 565 -6.75 -13.03 14.70
CA MET A 565 -6.57 -12.85 13.26
C MET A 565 -7.37 -11.67 12.73
N ASP A 566 -6.86 -10.47 13.01
CA ASP A 566 -7.35 -9.22 12.44
C ASP A 566 -6.25 -8.15 12.30
N PHE A 567 -6.59 -7.03 11.64
CA PHE A 567 -5.61 -6.00 11.29
C PHE A 567 -5.00 -5.35 12.54
N ASP A 568 -5.85 -4.88 13.46
CA ASP A 568 -5.37 -4.04 14.56
C ASP A 568 -4.66 -4.90 15.65
N ALA A 569 -4.92 -6.21 15.71
CA ALA A 569 -4.30 -7.12 16.69
C ALA A 569 -2.89 -7.52 16.23
N LEU A 570 -2.75 -7.85 14.95
CA LEU A 570 -1.46 -8.18 14.36
C LEU A 570 -0.52 -6.96 14.32
N VAL A 571 -1.05 -5.75 14.08
CA VAL A 571 -0.30 -4.49 14.24
C VAL A 571 0.15 -4.27 15.69
N ALA A 572 -0.69 -4.57 16.68
CA ALA A 572 -0.32 -4.43 18.09
C ALA A 572 0.84 -5.35 18.52
N VAL A 573 1.00 -6.52 17.90
CA VAL A 573 2.15 -7.42 18.10
C VAL A 573 3.29 -7.18 17.10
N GLN A 574 3.33 -6.01 16.46
CA GLN A 574 4.35 -5.58 15.50
C GLN A 574 4.48 -6.52 14.27
N SER A 575 3.35 -7.01 13.79
CA SER A 575 3.17 -7.72 12.53
C SER A 575 2.02 -7.07 11.73
N GLY A 576 1.34 -7.79 10.85
CA GLY A 576 0.14 -7.31 10.13
C GLY A 576 -0.71 -8.45 9.59
N LEU A 577 -2.00 -8.19 9.33
CA LEU A 577 -2.90 -9.19 8.73
C LEU A 577 -2.63 -9.41 7.24
N GLY A 578 -2.13 -8.40 6.53
CA GLY A 578 -1.86 -8.47 5.10
C GLY A 578 -3.03 -9.09 4.29
N THR A 579 -2.76 -10.13 3.51
CA THR A 579 -3.77 -10.87 2.73
C THR A 579 -4.53 -11.93 3.55
N ALA A 580 -4.15 -12.13 4.82
CA ALA A 580 -4.49 -13.25 5.70
C ALA A 580 -3.98 -14.63 5.21
N ALA A 581 -2.84 -14.64 4.51
CA ALA A 581 -2.09 -15.85 4.22
C ALA A 581 -1.20 -16.26 5.42
N VAL A 582 -1.58 -17.36 6.07
CA VAL A 582 -0.91 -17.90 7.26
C VAL A 582 0.14 -18.92 6.82
N ILE A 583 1.42 -18.55 6.89
CA ILE A 583 2.55 -19.44 6.59
C ILE A 583 3.12 -19.97 7.90
N VAL A 584 2.89 -21.26 8.18
CA VAL A 584 3.30 -21.92 9.42
C VAL A 584 4.69 -22.55 9.27
N MET A 585 5.57 -22.34 10.25
CA MET A 585 6.90 -22.93 10.32
C MET A 585 7.07 -23.73 11.61
N ASP A 586 7.38 -25.02 11.49
CA ASP A 586 7.72 -25.87 12.63
C ASP A 586 9.22 -25.84 12.96
N LYS A 587 9.62 -26.45 14.08
CA LYS A 587 11.01 -26.46 14.58
C LYS A 587 12.02 -27.20 13.69
N SER A 588 11.58 -27.91 12.64
CA SER A 588 12.49 -28.49 11.64
C SER A 588 12.94 -27.46 10.58
N THR A 589 12.33 -26.28 10.57
CA THR A 589 12.58 -25.21 9.59
C THR A 589 13.84 -24.42 9.94
N ASP A 590 14.77 -24.28 8.99
CA ASP A 590 15.76 -23.19 9.05
C ASP A 590 15.07 -21.86 8.74
N VAL A 591 14.67 -21.14 9.80
CA VAL A 591 13.95 -19.86 9.71
C VAL A 591 14.79 -18.76 9.05
N ILE A 592 16.12 -18.77 9.23
CA ILE A 592 17.01 -17.80 8.55
C ILE A 592 16.95 -18.05 7.04
N LYS A 593 17.01 -19.31 6.62
CA LYS A 593 16.90 -19.71 5.20
C LYS A 593 15.52 -19.44 4.61
N ALA A 594 14.45 -19.62 5.38
CA ALA A 594 13.10 -19.27 4.95
C ALA A 594 12.99 -17.77 4.64
N ILE A 595 13.45 -16.90 5.54
CA ILE A 595 13.41 -15.44 5.35
C ILE A 595 14.42 -14.95 4.31
N ALA A 596 15.59 -15.60 4.17
CA ALA A 596 16.51 -15.34 3.06
C ALA A 596 15.84 -15.62 1.71
N ARG A 597 15.06 -16.70 1.60
CA ARG A 597 14.31 -17.01 0.37
C ARG A 597 13.22 -15.98 0.06
N LEU A 598 12.62 -15.35 1.08
CA LEU A 598 11.73 -14.20 0.88
C LEU A 598 12.49 -12.96 0.42
N SER A 599 13.70 -12.72 0.94
CA SER A 599 14.56 -11.62 0.48
C SER A 599 14.97 -11.79 -0.99
N ASP A 600 15.31 -13.01 -1.41
CA ASP A 600 15.55 -13.34 -2.83
C ASP A 600 14.30 -13.07 -3.70
N PHE A 601 13.10 -13.40 -3.20
CA PHE A 601 11.84 -13.13 -3.89
C PHE A 601 11.62 -11.62 -4.07
N TYR A 602 11.77 -10.81 -3.02
CA TYR A 602 11.63 -9.36 -3.11
C TYR A 602 12.72 -8.68 -3.96
N GLN A 603 13.92 -9.28 -4.05
CA GLN A 603 14.94 -8.85 -5.00
C GLN A 603 14.51 -9.15 -6.44
N HIS A 604 13.98 -10.34 -6.72
CA HIS A 604 13.53 -10.76 -8.06
C HIS A 604 12.32 -9.96 -8.55
N GLU A 605 11.36 -9.71 -7.67
CA GLU A 605 10.08 -9.06 -7.98
C GLU A 605 10.12 -7.52 -7.89
N SER A 606 11.26 -6.91 -7.60
CA SER A 606 11.39 -5.44 -7.58
C SER A 606 11.49 -4.88 -9.00
N CYS A 607 10.65 -3.91 -9.35
CA CYS A 607 10.72 -3.19 -10.63
C CYS A 607 11.97 -2.31 -10.81
N GLY A 608 12.81 -2.16 -9.78
CA GLY A 608 14.06 -1.40 -9.81
C GLY A 608 13.91 0.13 -9.94
N GLN A 609 12.70 0.69 -9.83
CA GLN A 609 12.46 2.11 -10.09
C GLN A 609 13.12 3.05 -9.05
N CYS A 610 12.86 2.84 -7.76
CA CYS A 610 13.41 3.68 -6.69
C CYS A 610 14.70 3.07 -6.11
N THR A 611 15.73 3.89 -5.93
CA THR A 611 17.07 3.45 -5.48
C THR A 611 17.06 2.69 -4.14
N PRO A 612 16.35 3.14 -3.08
CA PRO A 612 16.33 2.40 -1.81
C PRO A 612 15.78 0.98 -1.95
N CYS A 613 14.76 0.76 -2.78
CA CYS A 613 14.28 -0.58 -3.09
C CYS A 613 15.27 -1.34 -4.00
N ARG A 614 15.68 -0.75 -5.14
CA ARG A 614 16.50 -1.42 -6.16
C ARG A 614 17.82 -1.96 -5.60
N GLU A 615 18.56 -1.12 -4.87
CA GLU A 615 19.85 -1.52 -4.31
C GLU A 615 19.64 -2.26 -2.98
N GLY A 616 18.75 -1.73 -2.13
CA GLY A 616 18.53 -2.23 -0.77
C GLY A 616 18.01 -3.66 -0.72
N THR A 617 17.07 -4.07 -1.58
CA THR A 617 16.62 -5.48 -1.61
C THR A 617 17.74 -6.41 -2.07
N GLY A 618 18.58 -5.98 -3.01
CA GLY A 618 19.77 -6.71 -3.43
C GLY A 618 20.85 -6.82 -2.35
N TRP A 619 20.97 -5.83 -1.48
CA TRP A 619 21.85 -5.88 -0.30
C TRP A 619 21.27 -6.77 0.80
N LEU A 620 19.97 -6.65 1.12
CA LEU A 620 19.26 -7.53 2.05
C LEU A 620 19.42 -9.00 1.65
N ALA A 621 19.16 -9.35 0.38
CA ALA A 621 19.32 -10.72 -0.10
C ALA A 621 20.76 -11.24 0.04
N LYS A 622 21.78 -10.44 -0.30
CA LYS A 622 23.20 -10.81 -0.14
C LYS A 622 23.57 -11.03 1.33
N MET A 623 23.14 -10.14 2.23
CA MET A 623 23.42 -10.27 3.67
C MET A 623 22.68 -11.46 4.28
N MET A 624 21.41 -11.66 3.95
CA MET A 624 20.62 -12.80 4.40
C MET A 624 21.21 -14.14 3.94
N ASN A 625 21.66 -14.25 2.69
CA ASN A 625 22.33 -15.47 2.21
C ASN A 625 23.64 -15.74 2.97
N ARG A 626 24.38 -14.71 3.41
CA ARG A 626 25.53 -14.89 4.32
C ARG A 626 25.09 -15.37 5.70
N PHE A 627 24.01 -14.82 6.26
CA PHE A 627 23.47 -15.24 7.56
C PHE A 627 23.02 -16.71 7.56
N VAL A 628 22.47 -17.24 6.44
CA VAL A 628 22.13 -18.66 6.30
C VAL A 628 23.36 -19.56 6.53
N THR A 629 24.50 -19.18 5.96
CA THR A 629 25.76 -19.93 6.12
C THR A 629 26.46 -19.67 7.47
N GLY A 630 26.15 -18.56 8.14
CA GLY A 630 26.89 -18.05 9.30
C GLY A 630 28.15 -17.24 8.95
N ASN A 631 28.47 -17.05 7.66
CA ASN A 631 29.64 -16.28 7.21
C ASN A 631 29.42 -14.75 7.29
N ALA A 632 29.16 -14.27 8.50
CA ALA A 632 28.93 -12.87 8.84
C ALA A 632 29.32 -12.58 10.30
N ARG A 633 29.50 -11.30 10.62
CA ARG A 633 29.88 -10.83 11.95
C ARG A 633 28.63 -10.38 12.73
N PRO A 634 28.59 -10.48 14.08
CA PRO A 634 27.44 -10.03 14.87
C PRO A 634 27.02 -8.57 14.64
N ALA A 635 27.98 -7.66 14.39
CA ALA A 635 27.70 -6.26 14.05
C ALA A 635 26.89 -6.09 12.74
N GLU A 636 26.91 -7.09 11.86
CA GLU A 636 26.12 -7.04 10.62
C GLU A 636 24.62 -7.24 10.88
N ILE A 637 24.22 -7.78 12.03
CA ILE A 637 22.82 -7.91 12.45
C ILE A 637 22.20 -6.52 12.64
N ASP A 638 22.95 -5.61 13.28
CA ASP A 638 22.52 -4.23 13.50
C ASP A 638 22.63 -3.41 12.20
N MET A 639 23.61 -3.70 11.34
CA MET A 639 23.72 -3.09 10.00
C MET A 639 22.55 -3.47 9.06
N ILE A 640 22.14 -4.74 9.02
CA ILE A 640 20.98 -5.15 8.20
C ILE A 640 19.66 -4.60 8.78
N TRP A 641 19.57 -4.43 10.09
CA TRP A 641 18.45 -3.74 10.74
C TRP A 641 18.38 -2.28 10.29
N GLU A 642 19.48 -1.53 10.34
CA GLU A 642 19.54 -0.14 9.87
C GLU A 642 19.20 -0.04 8.38
N LEU A 643 19.79 -0.88 7.53
CA LEU A 643 19.48 -0.95 6.11
C LEU A 643 17.98 -1.18 5.87
N SER A 644 17.35 -2.09 6.62
CA SER A 644 15.91 -2.33 6.50
C SER A 644 15.07 -1.07 6.82
N LYS A 645 15.54 -0.21 7.73
CA LYS A 645 14.90 1.06 8.10
C LYS A 645 15.18 2.20 7.11
N GLN A 646 16.29 2.13 6.38
CA GLN A 646 16.58 3.02 5.25
C GLN A 646 15.76 2.67 3.98
N ILE A 647 15.28 1.42 3.86
CA ILE A 647 14.39 0.99 2.77
C ILE A 647 12.93 1.32 3.12
N GLU A 648 12.50 0.99 4.34
CA GLU A 648 11.15 1.24 4.85
C GLU A 648 10.81 2.74 4.80
N GLY A 649 9.64 3.09 4.28
CA GLY A 649 9.16 4.48 4.18
C GLY A 649 9.89 5.39 3.17
N HIS A 650 11.01 4.97 2.58
CA HIS A 650 11.82 5.75 1.63
C HIS A 650 11.64 5.29 0.17
N THR A 651 10.61 4.49 -0.10
CA THR A 651 10.34 3.88 -1.41
C THR A 651 9.02 4.40 -2.00
N ILE A 652 8.87 4.32 -3.33
CA ILE A 652 7.67 4.84 -4.04
C ILE A 652 6.42 4.02 -3.67
N CYS A 653 6.58 2.75 -3.32
CA CYS A 653 5.49 1.84 -2.98
C CYS A 653 5.91 0.86 -1.87
N ALA A 654 4.90 0.25 -1.23
CA ALA A 654 5.08 -0.64 -0.09
C ALA A 654 5.85 -1.96 -0.36
N LEU A 655 6.34 -2.22 -1.58
CA LEU A 655 7.26 -3.35 -1.83
C LEU A 655 8.56 -3.17 -1.03
N GLY A 656 9.03 -1.94 -0.82
CA GLY A 656 10.19 -1.68 0.04
C GLY A 656 9.95 -2.12 1.48
N ASP A 657 8.80 -1.74 2.04
CA ASP A 657 8.36 -2.14 3.39
C ASP A 657 8.19 -3.66 3.48
N ALA A 658 7.53 -4.27 2.49
CA ALA A 658 7.34 -5.72 2.38
C ALA A 658 8.65 -6.52 2.29
N ALA A 659 9.70 -5.95 1.71
CA ALA A 659 11.03 -6.56 1.67
C ALA A 659 11.80 -6.41 2.99
N ALA A 660 11.60 -5.29 3.70
CA ALA A 660 12.26 -4.99 4.96
C ALA A 660 11.64 -5.73 6.16
N TRP A 661 10.31 -5.79 6.24
CA TRP A 661 9.56 -6.30 7.38
C TRP A 661 9.83 -7.78 7.75
N PRO A 662 10.01 -8.73 6.82
CA PRO A 662 10.36 -10.11 7.14
C PRO A 662 11.73 -10.23 7.80
N VAL A 663 12.70 -9.46 7.31
CA VAL A 663 14.07 -9.36 7.88
C VAL A 663 14.01 -8.74 9.27
N GLN A 664 13.25 -7.65 9.46
CA GLN A 664 13.03 -7.06 10.78
C GLN A 664 12.36 -8.03 11.76
N GLY A 665 11.36 -8.81 11.31
CA GLY A 665 10.70 -9.83 12.12
C GLY A 665 11.67 -10.93 12.56
N LEU A 666 12.53 -11.40 11.64
CA LEU A 666 13.58 -12.38 11.95
C LEU A 666 14.55 -11.84 13.00
N ILE A 667 15.10 -10.64 12.81
CA ILE A 667 16.08 -10.06 13.75
C ILE A 667 15.43 -9.88 15.13
N ARG A 668 14.21 -9.35 15.20
CA ARG A 668 13.51 -9.07 16.46
C ARG A 668 13.26 -10.32 17.31
N HIS A 669 12.94 -11.45 16.68
CA HIS A 669 12.50 -12.67 17.38
C HIS A 669 13.53 -13.81 17.36
N PHE A 670 14.48 -13.80 16.43
CA PHE A 670 15.44 -14.89 16.18
C PHE A 670 16.91 -14.42 16.08
N ARG A 671 17.26 -13.20 16.54
CA ARG A 671 18.65 -12.77 16.71
C ARG A 671 19.55 -13.82 17.41
N PRO A 672 19.13 -14.50 18.50
CA PRO A 672 19.95 -15.55 19.11
C PRO A 672 20.26 -16.75 18.20
N GLU A 673 19.37 -17.10 17.26
CA GLU A 673 19.61 -18.18 16.28
C GLU A 673 20.58 -17.71 15.19
N ILE A 674 20.55 -16.43 14.79
CA ILE A 674 21.54 -15.84 13.89
C ILE A 674 22.92 -15.82 14.55
N GLU A 675 23.00 -15.37 15.81
CA GLU A 675 24.25 -15.31 16.59
C GLU A 675 24.82 -16.72 16.83
N ARG A 676 23.98 -17.71 17.15
CA ARG A 676 24.37 -19.13 17.24
C ARG A 676 24.98 -19.62 15.92
N ARG A 677 24.33 -19.32 14.78
CA ARG A 677 24.82 -19.74 13.45
C ARG A 677 26.18 -19.13 13.12
N MET A 678 26.40 -17.85 13.45
CA MET A 678 27.69 -17.17 13.28
C MET A 678 28.78 -17.79 14.17
N ALA A 679 28.47 -18.07 15.44
CA ALA A 679 29.41 -18.72 16.36
C ALA A 679 29.81 -20.14 15.90
N GLU A 680 28.85 -20.93 15.41
CA GLU A 680 29.13 -22.26 14.84
C GLU A 680 29.96 -22.21 13.55
N TYR A 681 29.79 -21.16 12.75
CA TYR A 681 30.61 -20.94 11.56
C TYR A 681 32.06 -20.59 11.94
N ALA A 682 32.26 -19.66 12.88
CA ALA A 682 33.57 -19.27 13.38
C ALA A 682 34.31 -20.46 14.04
N ALA A 683 33.62 -21.26 14.86
CA ALA A 683 34.20 -22.45 15.49
C ALA A 683 34.69 -23.50 14.48
N LYS A 684 34.06 -23.59 13.29
CA LYS A 684 34.42 -24.57 12.24
C LYS A 684 35.53 -24.10 11.30
N HIS A 685 35.61 -22.80 11.03
CA HIS A 685 36.56 -22.24 10.05
C HIS A 685 37.77 -21.55 10.72
N GLY A 686 37.82 -21.58 12.06
CA GLY A 686 38.72 -20.78 12.86
C GLY A 686 38.19 -19.35 13.00
N ASP A 687 38.58 -18.69 14.10
CA ASP A 687 38.48 -17.24 14.18
C ASP A 687 39.25 -16.65 12.99
N ALA A 688 38.60 -15.80 12.19
CA ALA A 688 39.28 -14.91 11.25
C ALA A 688 39.99 -13.76 11.99
N LYS A 689 40.75 -14.10 13.04
CA LYS A 689 41.78 -13.26 13.63
C LYS A 689 42.99 -13.28 12.69
N THR A 690 43.60 -12.12 12.48
CA THR A 690 44.78 -11.92 11.62
C THR A 690 44.61 -12.32 10.13
N ILE A 691 43.82 -11.54 9.40
CA ILE A 691 44.38 -10.93 8.19
C ILE A 691 44.93 -9.57 8.64
N ASN A 692 46.25 -9.41 8.58
CA ASN A 692 46.93 -8.26 9.15
C ASN A 692 46.54 -6.94 8.47
N ALA A 693 46.50 -5.89 9.28
CA ALA A 693 46.74 -4.53 8.81
C ALA A 693 48.22 -4.41 8.41
N SER A 694 48.54 -4.83 7.17
CA SER A 694 49.85 -4.60 6.54
C SER A 694 49.80 -4.85 5.03
N ALA A 695 49.04 -4.00 4.33
CA ALA A 695 49.24 -3.68 2.92
C ALA A 695 48.91 -2.18 2.78
N HIS A 696 49.86 -1.40 2.26
CA HIS A 696 49.80 0.06 2.11
C HIS A 696 48.78 0.51 1.06
#